data_AF-A0A511Y9N0-F1
#
_entry.id   AF-A0A511Y9N0-F1
#
_cell.length_a   1.000
_cell.length_b   1.000
_cell.length_c   1.000
_cell.angle_alpha   90.00
_cell.angle_beta   90.00
_cell.angle_gamma   90.00
#
_symmetry.space_group_name_H-M   'P 1'
#
loop_
_entity.id
_entity.type
_entity.pdbx_description
1 polymer ?
#
loop_
_entity_poly.entity_id
_entity_poly.type
_entity_poly.pdbx_seq_one_letter_code
_entity_poly.pdbx_strand_id
1 'polypeptide(L)'
;MPRKGKYISHKNEQKLIEIGRLILRFMNTNSSKIYNYKQIADGIEYKNPRQRELVIQALHKLQGSEKIKEVEKGKYIVNLKIAGTLTGVIDFNQSGNAYVNVEGVEDDIFIHSKNVKDALQGDKVLIVTYHFKGKKLEGSVLEVLERARTEFVGTFQVVAYKDFGFVVCDKKSIHTDIFIPRTKFGGAENGDKVVVKMIEWKPGDKNPEGEIIQVLGAPGEHETEIHSILAEYGLPYDFPQEVELDADKIDRRITDEEAAKRWDMRDICTFTIDPKDAKDFDDALSIRKLENGNWEIGVHIADVSHYVVPGTILDDEAYKRATSVYLVDRVVPMLPEVLSNDVCSLRPNEDKYTFSAVFELNDKAEIKKQWFGRTVIHSDRRFTYEEAQERIETGQGDLAEEINTLDRLAKIMRDERVRNGAITFDRSEVRFNLDENNSPIGVYFKISKDSNHLIEEFMLLANKKVSEFVSLNSKGGVTNNTFIYRVHDDPNPAKLEALRDFVSTFGYKMNLDNTKKVAESLNKLLSDVKGKGEENMIETLAMRSMSKAVYSTEPIGHYGLGFEYYSHFTSPIRRYPDLLAHRLLQHYLDGGKSPSKQELEDKAKHCSSMERLAADAERDSIKFMQVKFMEKHLGETFTGVISGVAEFGFWVEIPENGAEGLIKLRDLVDDSYSYDAKTHAVYGNRTGKKYQLGDQVQIKVVKANLIQKQLDFKIVD
;
A
#
# COMPACT_ATOMS: atom_id res chain seq x y z
N MET A 1 -82.09 12.83 1.94
CA MET A 1 -81.69 12.73 0.51
C MET A 1 -80.22 12.32 0.44
N PRO A 2 -79.87 11.10 -0.02
CA PRO A 2 -78.48 10.67 -0.14
C PRO A 2 -77.85 11.19 -1.44
N ARG A 3 -76.61 11.71 -1.34
CA ARG A 3 -75.78 12.18 -2.47
C ARG A 3 -75.28 11.00 -3.30
N LYS A 4 -75.41 11.11 -4.62
CA LYS A 4 -74.92 10.17 -5.64
C LYS A 4 -73.40 9.95 -5.51
N GLY A 5 -72.97 8.69 -5.39
CA GLY A 5 -71.58 8.29 -5.57
C GLY A 5 -71.17 8.39 -7.05
N LYS A 6 -70.02 9.01 -7.33
CA LYS A 6 -69.42 9.09 -8.68
C LYS A 6 -68.81 7.73 -9.03
N TYR A 7 -69.34 7.09 -10.07
CA TYR A 7 -68.76 5.90 -10.70
C TYR A 7 -67.43 6.30 -11.36
N ILE A 8 -66.28 5.80 -10.89
CA ILE A 8 -64.97 6.00 -11.52
C ILE A 8 -64.69 4.76 -12.38
N SER A 9 -64.55 4.95 -13.70
CA SER A 9 -64.23 3.86 -14.64
C SER A 9 -62.81 3.32 -14.42
N HIS A 10 -62.66 2.01 -14.16
CA HIS A 10 -61.36 1.30 -14.07
C HIS A 10 -60.44 1.55 -15.28
N LYS A 11 -61.02 1.82 -16.46
CA LYS A 11 -60.27 2.09 -17.70
C LYS A 11 -59.51 3.42 -17.67
N ASN A 12 -60.01 4.42 -16.92
CA ASN A 12 -59.35 5.72 -16.75
C ASN A 12 -58.18 5.64 -15.76
N GLU A 13 -58.28 4.78 -14.75
CA GLU A 13 -57.24 4.61 -13.74
C GLU A 13 -55.95 4.01 -14.32
N GLN A 14 -56.07 2.97 -15.12
CA GLN A 14 -54.95 2.31 -15.77
C GLN A 14 -54.22 3.26 -16.75
N LYS A 15 -54.99 4.10 -17.46
CA LYS A 15 -54.47 5.13 -18.35
C LYS A 15 -53.68 6.22 -17.62
N LEU A 16 -54.14 6.66 -16.44
CA LEU A 16 -53.40 7.62 -15.62
C LEU A 16 -52.11 7.03 -15.04
N ILE A 17 -52.08 5.73 -14.74
CA ILE A 17 -50.87 5.03 -14.31
C ILE A 17 -49.82 5.00 -15.43
N GLU A 18 -50.24 4.72 -16.66
CA GLU A 18 -49.35 4.71 -17.83
C GLU A 18 -48.77 6.09 -18.13
N ILE A 19 -49.62 7.13 -18.10
CA ILE A 19 -49.19 8.53 -18.24
C ILE A 19 -48.22 8.91 -17.11
N GLY A 20 -48.49 8.48 -15.87
CA GLY A 20 -47.59 8.69 -14.74
C GLY A 20 -46.20 8.08 -14.96
N ARG A 21 -46.10 6.91 -15.61
CA ARG A 21 -44.80 6.31 -15.98
C ARG A 21 -44.06 7.13 -17.03
N LEU A 22 -44.77 7.67 -18.02
CA LEU A 22 -44.18 8.55 -19.04
C LEU A 22 -43.65 9.85 -18.43
N ILE A 23 -44.42 10.47 -17.53
CA ILE A 23 -44.02 11.68 -16.80
C ILE A 23 -42.75 11.41 -15.99
N LEU A 24 -42.71 10.33 -15.21
CA LEU A 24 -41.53 9.98 -14.42
C LEU A 24 -40.32 9.67 -15.30
N ARG A 25 -40.52 8.99 -16.45
CA ARG A 25 -39.43 8.71 -17.39
C ARG A 25 -38.84 10.02 -17.94
N PHE A 26 -39.69 10.95 -18.36
CA PHE A 26 -39.27 12.26 -18.85
C PHE A 26 -38.54 13.06 -17.78
N MET A 27 -39.13 13.20 -16.59
CA MET A 27 -38.54 13.99 -15.50
C MET A 27 -37.24 13.37 -14.97
N ASN A 28 -37.09 12.04 -15.00
CA ASN A 28 -35.83 11.38 -14.60
C ASN A 28 -34.66 11.59 -15.57
N THR A 29 -34.90 12.09 -16.80
CA THR A 29 -33.81 12.47 -17.72
C THR A 29 -32.95 13.59 -17.13
N ASN A 30 -33.55 14.44 -16.29
CA ASN A 30 -32.85 15.42 -15.46
C ASN A 30 -33.66 15.63 -14.17
N SER A 31 -33.41 14.77 -13.20
CA SER A 31 -34.16 14.67 -11.93
C SER A 31 -34.05 15.92 -11.05
N SER A 32 -33.00 16.72 -11.24
CA SER A 32 -32.79 18.01 -10.54
C SER A 32 -33.55 19.19 -11.15
N LYS A 33 -34.14 19.04 -12.35
CA LYS A 33 -34.81 20.13 -13.05
C LYS A 33 -36.26 20.29 -12.59
N ILE A 34 -36.69 21.54 -12.39
CA ILE A 34 -38.07 21.92 -12.10
C ILE A 34 -38.83 22.08 -13.42
N TYR A 35 -39.98 21.43 -13.55
CA TYR A 35 -40.82 21.48 -14.75
C TYR A 35 -42.22 22.00 -14.44
N ASN A 36 -42.78 22.84 -15.31
CA ASN A 36 -44.21 23.13 -15.29
C ASN A 36 -45.01 22.08 -16.09
N TYR A 37 -46.33 22.02 -15.88
CA TYR A 37 -47.17 21.01 -16.53
C TYR A 37 -47.11 21.06 -18.08
N LYS A 38 -46.85 22.23 -18.69
CA LYS A 38 -46.71 22.36 -20.15
C LYS A 38 -45.41 21.72 -20.63
N GLN A 39 -44.30 21.96 -19.92
CA GLN A 39 -43.01 21.33 -20.22
C GLN A 39 -43.06 19.82 -20.07
N ILE A 40 -43.76 19.32 -19.05
CA ILE A 40 -43.98 17.88 -18.84
C ILE A 40 -44.83 17.30 -19.96
N ALA A 41 -45.94 17.97 -20.31
CA ALA A 41 -46.83 17.52 -21.37
C ALA A 41 -46.13 17.51 -22.74
N ASP A 42 -45.37 18.55 -23.06
CA ASP A 42 -44.62 18.63 -24.31
C ASP A 42 -43.50 17.57 -24.33
N GLY A 43 -42.84 17.31 -23.20
CA GLY A 43 -41.79 16.31 -23.04
C GLY A 43 -42.23 14.85 -23.17
N ILE A 44 -43.52 14.57 -22.99
CA ILE A 44 -44.14 13.26 -23.26
C ILE A 44 -44.99 13.24 -24.54
N GLU A 45 -44.90 14.31 -25.35
CA GLU A 45 -45.63 14.49 -26.62
C GLU A 45 -47.17 14.61 -26.51
N TYR A 46 -47.68 15.09 -25.37
CA TYR A 46 -49.10 15.27 -25.08
C TYR A 46 -49.54 16.72 -25.32
N LYS A 47 -49.77 17.05 -26.60
CA LYS A 47 -49.92 18.45 -27.07
C LYS A 47 -51.35 18.98 -27.07
N ASN A 48 -52.38 18.11 -27.13
CA ASN A 48 -53.77 18.57 -27.23
C ASN A 48 -54.43 18.87 -25.87
N PRO A 49 -55.52 19.68 -25.80
CA PRO A 49 -56.13 20.09 -24.54
C PRO A 49 -56.61 18.92 -23.65
N ARG A 50 -57.21 17.88 -24.24
CA ARG A 50 -57.67 16.69 -23.50
C ARG A 50 -56.51 15.87 -22.94
N GLN A 51 -55.40 15.80 -23.65
CA GLN A 51 -54.17 15.14 -23.20
C GLN A 51 -53.51 15.90 -22.04
N ARG A 52 -53.45 17.22 -22.12
CA ARG A 52 -52.90 18.06 -21.05
C ARG A 52 -53.69 17.95 -19.75
N GLU A 53 -55.01 17.82 -19.84
CA GLU A 53 -55.87 17.56 -18.68
C GLU A 53 -55.53 16.21 -18.01
N LEU A 54 -55.27 15.16 -18.79
CA LEU A 54 -54.82 13.87 -18.27
C LEU A 54 -53.44 13.94 -17.62
N VAL A 55 -52.53 14.78 -18.14
CA VAL A 55 -51.22 15.04 -17.51
C VAL A 55 -51.40 15.68 -16.14
N ILE A 56 -52.28 16.68 -16.01
CA ILE A 56 -52.58 17.33 -14.73
C ILE A 56 -53.15 16.30 -13.72
N GLN A 57 -54.09 15.45 -14.16
CA GLN A 57 -54.64 14.39 -13.31
C GLN A 57 -53.57 13.36 -12.88
N ALA A 58 -52.66 13.00 -13.78
CA ALA A 58 -51.54 12.11 -13.48
C ALA A 58 -50.52 12.74 -12.51
N LEU A 59 -50.25 14.05 -12.66
CA LEU A 59 -49.39 14.81 -11.73
C LEU A 59 -49.98 14.81 -10.32
N HIS A 60 -51.29 15.04 -10.17
CA HIS A 60 -51.96 14.94 -8.86
C HIS A 60 -51.80 13.54 -8.23
N LYS A 61 -51.92 12.46 -9.03
CA LYS A 61 -51.69 11.10 -8.53
C LYS A 61 -50.22 10.85 -8.15
N LEU A 62 -49.28 11.36 -8.94
CA LEU A 62 -47.85 11.25 -8.64
C LEU A 62 -47.44 12.04 -7.40
N GLN A 63 -48.03 13.21 -7.18
CA GLN A 63 -47.84 14.04 -5.99
C GLN A 63 -48.47 13.37 -4.76
N GLY A 64 -49.70 12.85 -4.88
CA GLY A 64 -50.36 12.10 -3.81
C GLY A 64 -49.69 10.77 -3.45
N SER A 65 -48.87 10.21 -4.36
CA SER A 65 -48.03 9.04 -4.10
C SER A 65 -46.57 9.41 -3.79
N GLU A 66 -46.30 10.69 -3.50
CA GLU A 66 -44.99 11.24 -3.13
C GLU A 66 -43.87 10.96 -4.14
N LYS A 67 -44.16 10.70 -5.42
CA LYS A 67 -43.14 10.46 -6.46
C LYS A 67 -42.60 11.77 -7.06
N ILE A 68 -43.37 12.83 -6.94
CA ILE A 68 -42.99 14.20 -7.34
C ILE A 68 -43.40 15.17 -6.23
N LYS A 69 -42.71 16.31 -6.14
CA LYS A 69 -43.02 17.41 -5.23
C LYS A 69 -43.38 18.65 -6.05
N GLU A 70 -44.44 19.33 -5.66
CA GLU A 70 -44.76 20.67 -6.18
C GLU A 70 -43.97 21.70 -5.36
N VAL A 71 -43.03 22.39 -6.01
CA VAL A 71 -42.13 23.35 -5.35
C VAL A 71 -42.69 24.77 -5.40
N GLU A 72 -43.45 25.07 -6.44
CA GLU A 72 -44.24 26.29 -6.60
C GLU A 72 -45.53 25.92 -7.33
N LYS A 73 -46.57 26.76 -7.22
CA LYS A 73 -47.87 26.49 -7.85
C LYS A 73 -47.73 26.16 -9.36
N GLY A 74 -48.02 24.92 -9.73
CA GLY A 74 -47.92 24.41 -11.10
C GLY A 74 -46.51 24.02 -11.57
N LYS A 75 -45.52 23.95 -10.67
CA LYS A 75 -44.13 23.53 -10.94
C LYS A 75 -43.73 22.33 -10.08
N TYR A 76 -43.22 21.29 -10.72
CA TYR A 76 -42.96 19.97 -10.13
C TYR A 76 -41.50 19.53 -10.31
N ILE A 77 -40.97 18.81 -9.32
CA ILE A 77 -39.67 18.13 -9.34
C ILE A 77 -39.84 16.67 -8.92
N VAL A 78 -38.94 15.77 -9.32
CA VAL A 78 -38.94 14.38 -8.84
C VAL A 78 -38.67 14.39 -7.33
N ASN A 79 -39.49 13.68 -6.57
CA ASN A 79 -39.30 13.59 -5.12
C ASN A 79 -38.30 12.47 -4.83
N LEU A 80 -37.01 12.82 -4.79
CA LEU A 80 -35.98 11.99 -4.20
C LEU A 80 -36.22 12.05 -2.68
N LYS A 81 -36.52 10.94 -2.02
CA LYS A 81 -36.56 10.91 -0.56
C LYS A 81 -35.14 11.16 -0.04
N ILE A 82 -34.81 12.42 0.21
CA ILE A 82 -33.52 12.86 0.74
C ILE A 82 -33.45 12.43 2.19
N ALA A 83 -32.49 11.58 2.53
CA ALA A 83 -32.30 11.09 3.91
C ALA A 83 -31.42 12.03 4.74
N GLY A 84 -30.61 12.88 4.10
CA GLY A 84 -29.78 13.90 4.75
C GLY A 84 -28.56 14.25 3.91
N THR A 85 -27.71 15.12 4.46
CA THR A 85 -26.32 15.32 3.99
C THR A 85 -25.36 14.60 4.90
N LEU A 86 -24.34 13.97 4.35
CA LEU A 86 -23.29 13.27 5.09
C LEU A 86 -21.91 13.74 4.60
N THR A 87 -20.91 13.66 5.46
CA THR A 87 -19.52 13.96 5.11
C THR A 87 -18.71 12.68 5.16
N GLY A 88 -17.90 12.43 4.14
CA GLY A 88 -17.07 11.24 4.07
C GLY A 88 -15.90 11.39 3.11
N VAL A 89 -15.11 10.33 2.97
CA VAL A 89 -13.97 10.27 2.04
C VAL A 89 -14.37 9.52 0.79
N ILE A 90 -14.13 10.09 -0.39
CA ILE A 90 -14.50 9.48 -1.67
C ILE A 90 -13.40 8.57 -2.23
N ASP A 91 -13.79 7.39 -2.70
CA ASP A 91 -12.93 6.38 -3.32
C ASP A 91 -13.48 5.98 -4.69
N PHE A 92 -12.71 6.22 -5.76
CA PHE A 92 -13.09 5.94 -7.13
C PHE A 92 -12.62 4.56 -7.59
N ASN A 93 -13.43 3.91 -8.40
CA ASN A 93 -13.01 2.78 -9.21
C ASN A 93 -12.59 3.19 -10.63
N GLN A 94 -12.00 2.25 -11.38
CA GLN A 94 -11.52 2.49 -12.74
C GLN A 94 -12.60 2.95 -13.74
N SER A 95 -13.88 2.69 -13.45
CA SER A 95 -15.02 3.11 -14.28
C SER A 95 -15.48 4.54 -13.97
N GLY A 96 -14.84 5.21 -13.01
CA GLY A 96 -15.18 6.55 -12.53
C GLY A 96 -16.38 6.62 -11.60
N ASN A 97 -16.96 5.47 -11.22
CA ASN A 97 -17.92 5.43 -10.11
C ASN A 97 -17.14 5.50 -8.80
N ALA A 98 -17.78 5.99 -7.74
CA ALA A 98 -17.14 6.13 -6.45
C ALA A 98 -17.98 5.56 -5.31
N TYR A 99 -17.32 5.33 -4.19
CA TYR A 99 -17.91 5.00 -2.91
C TYR A 99 -17.46 6.04 -1.90
N VAL A 100 -18.35 6.47 -1.02
CA VAL A 100 -18.01 7.43 0.05
C VAL A 100 -18.12 6.72 1.37
N ASN A 101 -16.98 6.59 2.05
CA ASN A 101 -16.89 6.07 3.40
C ASN A 101 -17.25 7.19 4.39
N VAL A 102 -18.28 6.96 5.20
CA VAL A 102 -18.76 7.91 6.21
C VAL A 102 -18.54 7.30 7.59
N GLU A 103 -17.88 8.05 8.46
CA GLU A 103 -17.62 7.60 9.83
C GLU A 103 -18.94 7.27 10.56
N GLY A 104 -19.00 6.08 11.17
CA GLY A 104 -20.20 5.59 11.85
C GLY A 104 -21.27 4.99 10.93
N VAL A 105 -21.03 4.89 9.64
CA VAL A 105 -21.89 4.17 8.68
C VAL A 105 -21.17 2.89 8.24
N GLU A 106 -21.77 1.72 8.45
CA GLU A 106 -21.16 0.43 8.12
C GLU A 106 -20.98 0.20 6.61
N ASP A 107 -21.95 0.62 5.79
CA ASP A 107 -21.94 0.44 4.34
C ASP A 107 -21.46 1.72 3.64
N ASP A 108 -20.49 1.59 2.73
CA ASP A 108 -20.10 2.70 1.87
C ASP A 108 -21.24 3.17 0.95
N ILE A 109 -21.32 4.47 0.75
CA ILE A 109 -22.38 5.08 -0.06
C ILE A 109 -21.95 5.16 -1.51
N PHE A 110 -22.66 4.47 -2.39
CA PHE A 110 -22.37 4.48 -3.82
C PHE A 110 -22.70 5.84 -4.46
N ILE A 111 -21.75 6.38 -5.22
CA ILE A 111 -21.87 7.57 -6.05
C ILE A 111 -21.63 7.20 -7.51
N HIS A 112 -22.63 7.38 -8.37
CA HIS A 112 -22.44 7.19 -9.79
C HIS A 112 -21.47 8.24 -10.35
N SER A 113 -20.65 7.89 -11.34
CA SER A 113 -19.70 8.77 -12.05
C SER A 113 -20.25 10.11 -12.58
N LYS A 114 -21.57 10.26 -12.71
CA LYS A 114 -22.21 11.52 -13.14
C LYS A 114 -22.49 12.48 -11.98
N ASN A 115 -22.36 11.98 -10.75
CA ASN A 115 -22.75 12.65 -9.51
C ASN A 115 -21.54 12.96 -8.60
N VAL A 116 -20.32 12.76 -9.09
CA VAL A 116 -19.06 12.99 -8.34
C VAL A 116 -18.58 14.45 -8.42
N LYS A 117 -19.18 15.27 -9.30
CA LYS A 117 -18.76 16.65 -9.61
C LYS A 117 -17.26 16.71 -9.93
N ASP A 118 -16.53 17.55 -9.21
CA ASP A 118 -15.11 17.83 -9.32
C ASP A 118 -14.29 17.13 -8.24
N ALA A 119 -14.87 16.16 -7.51
CA ALA A 119 -14.16 15.41 -6.48
C ALA A 119 -13.08 14.50 -7.09
N LEU A 120 -11.95 14.38 -6.39
CA LEU A 120 -10.83 13.53 -6.73
C LEU A 120 -10.67 12.40 -5.73
N GLN A 121 -9.85 11.42 -6.08
CA GLN A 121 -9.53 10.28 -5.23
C GLN A 121 -9.08 10.74 -3.83
N GLY A 122 -9.75 10.23 -2.79
CA GLY A 122 -9.43 10.51 -1.39
C GLY A 122 -9.97 11.83 -0.85
N ASP A 123 -10.61 12.66 -1.66
CA ASP A 123 -11.16 13.94 -1.20
C ASP A 123 -12.19 13.74 -0.08
N LYS A 124 -12.20 14.66 0.88
CA LYS A 124 -13.28 14.75 1.87
C LYS A 124 -14.44 15.52 1.23
N VAL A 125 -15.58 14.87 1.11
CA VAL A 125 -16.74 15.37 0.38
C VAL A 125 -17.97 15.47 1.27
N LEU A 126 -18.78 16.50 1.03
CA LEU A 126 -20.16 16.58 1.49
C LEU A 126 -21.05 15.96 0.42
N ILE A 127 -21.84 14.95 0.78
CA ILE A 127 -22.78 14.28 -0.11
C ILE A 127 -24.22 14.48 0.34
N VAL A 128 -25.15 14.47 -0.61
CA VAL A 128 -26.59 14.29 -0.35
C VAL A 128 -26.97 12.85 -0.64
N THR A 129 -27.67 12.20 0.29
CA THR A 129 -28.10 10.82 0.12
C THR A 129 -29.56 10.71 -0.30
N TYR A 130 -29.85 9.72 -1.14
CA TYR A 130 -31.20 9.42 -1.60
C TYR A 130 -31.36 7.92 -1.86
N HIS A 131 -32.59 7.45 -1.76
CA HIS A 131 -32.93 6.07 -2.11
C HIS A 131 -33.29 5.99 -3.60
N PHE A 132 -32.53 5.23 -4.38
CA PHE A 132 -32.84 5.00 -5.79
C PHE A 132 -33.63 3.69 -5.98
N LYS A 133 -34.84 3.80 -6.55
CA LYS A 133 -35.71 2.65 -6.91
C LYS A 133 -35.96 1.62 -5.79
N GLY A 134 -35.95 2.03 -4.53
CA GLY A 134 -36.15 1.14 -3.38
C GLY A 134 -34.98 0.17 -3.10
N LYS A 135 -33.78 0.48 -3.61
CA LYS A 135 -32.52 -0.24 -3.33
C LYS A 135 -31.65 0.50 -2.28
N LYS A 136 -30.41 0.02 -2.08
CA LYS A 136 -29.35 0.59 -1.22
C LYS A 136 -29.24 2.12 -1.35
N LEU A 137 -28.77 2.75 -0.28
CA LEU A 137 -28.53 4.19 -0.18
C LEU A 137 -27.49 4.62 -1.23
N GLU A 138 -27.85 5.57 -2.08
CA GLU A 138 -26.95 6.21 -3.05
C GLU A 138 -26.71 7.67 -2.65
N GLY A 139 -25.69 8.30 -3.21
CA GLY A 139 -25.41 9.71 -2.98
C GLY A 139 -24.98 10.49 -4.22
N SER A 140 -24.96 11.82 -4.06
CA SER A 140 -24.35 12.77 -4.98
C SER A 140 -23.45 13.72 -4.21
N VAL A 141 -22.26 14.02 -4.75
CA VAL A 141 -21.36 15.03 -4.20
C VAL A 141 -21.99 16.41 -4.33
N LEU A 142 -22.12 17.10 -3.20
CA LEU A 142 -22.51 18.50 -3.12
C LEU A 142 -21.29 19.41 -3.21
N GLU A 143 -20.25 19.11 -2.45
CA GLU A 143 -19.07 19.95 -2.30
C GLU A 143 -17.86 19.12 -1.91
N VAL A 144 -16.68 19.53 -2.38
CA VAL A 144 -15.40 19.04 -1.88
C VAL A 144 -14.97 19.94 -0.72
N LEU A 145 -14.95 19.39 0.48
CA LEU A 145 -14.60 20.12 1.70
C LEU A 145 -13.09 20.25 1.88
N GLU A 146 -12.37 19.19 1.52
CA GLU A 146 -10.91 19.12 1.66
C GLU A 146 -10.34 18.27 0.54
N ARG A 147 -9.30 18.77 -0.14
CA ARG A 147 -8.60 18.05 -1.19
C ARG A 147 -7.57 17.13 -0.55
N ALA A 148 -7.58 15.85 -0.92
CA ALA A 148 -6.54 14.92 -0.46
C ALA A 148 -5.19 15.20 -1.12
N ARG A 149 -5.21 15.71 -2.36
CA ARG A 149 -4.02 15.95 -3.16
C ARG A 149 -4.20 17.15 -4.07
N THR A 150 -3.14 17.94 -4.22
CA THR A 150 -3.11 19.11 -5.11
C THR A 150 -1.99 19.06 -6.14
N GLU A 151 -0.98 18.20 -5.98
CA GLU A 151 0.16 18.11 -6.91
C GLU A 151 0.05 16.84 -7.75
N PHE A 152 0.17 16.92 -9.06
CA PHE A 152 0.00 15.79 -9.98
C PHE A 152 1.19 15.71 -10.95
N VAL A 153 1.42 14.52 -11.50
CA VAL A 153 2.43 14.31 -12.53
C VAL A 153 1.74 14.07 -13.87
N GLY A 154 2.26 14.69 -14.91
CA GLY A 154 1.75 14.51 -16.27
C GLY A 154 2.71 15.02 -17.33
N THR A 155 2.27 14.91 -18.58
CA THR A 155 3.01 15.42 -19.74
C THR A 155 2.46 16.78 -20.13
N PHE A 156 3.33 17.78 -20.20
CA PHE A 156 2.97 19.13 -20.59
C PHE A 156 2.78 19.23 -22.10
N GLN A 157 1.63 19.75 -22.52
CA GLN A 157 1.26 19.93 -23.92
C GLN A 157 0.86 21.38 -24.17
N VAL A 158 1.62 22.07 -25.02
CA VAL A 158 1.32 23.44 -25.43
C VAL A 158 0.31 23.40 -26.56
N VAL A 159 -0.76 24.22 -26.46
CA VAL A 159 -1.70 24.36 -27.57
C VAL A 159 -1.10 25.33 -28.58
N ALA A 160 -0.71 24.80 -29.74
CA ALA A 160 -0.11 25.59 -30.80
C ALA A 160 -0.94 26.85 -31.12
N TYR A 161 -0.25 27.99 -31.26
CA TYR A 161 -0.83 29.30 -31.56
C TYR A 161 -1.76 29.88 -30.47
N LYS A 162 -1.69 29.38 -29.23
CA LYS A 162 -2.38 29.93 -28.06
C LYS A 162 -1.43 30.14 -26.87
N ASP A 163 -1.78 31.07 -25.98
CA ASP A 163 -1.00 31.41 -24.79
C ASP A 163 -1.36 30.53 -23.56
N PHE A 164 -1.53 29.23 -23.77
CA PHE A 164 -1.75 28.27 -22.70
C PHE A 164 -1.39 26.83 -23.11
N GLY A 165 -1.25 25.97 -22.11
CA GLY A 165 -1.07 24.53 -22.30
C GLY A 165 -1.92 23.73 -21.33
N PHE A 166 -1.79 22.41 -21.41
CA PHE A 166 -2.38 21.48 -20.47
C PHE A 166 -1.31 20.52 -19.95
N VAL A 167 -1.44 20.11 -18.70
CA VAL A 167 -0.74 18.93 -18.20
C VAL A 167 -1.69 17.75 -18.28
N VAL A 168 -1.36 16.82 -19.17
CA VAL A 168 -2.11 15.58 -19.38
C VAL A 168 -1.60 14.55 -18.38
N CYS A 169 -2.40 14.29 -17.36
CA CYS A 169 -2.05 13.38 -16.27
C CYS A 169 -2.47 11.93 -16.61
N ASP A 170 -1.93 10.95 -15.88
CA ASP A 170 -2.47 9.59 -15.94
C ASP A 170 -3.92 9.60 -15.44
N LYS A 171 -4.83 8.98 -16.20
CA LYS A 171 -6.26 8.84 -15.85
C LYS A 171 -6.49 8.06 -14.56
N LYS A 172 -5.52 7.27 -14.11
CA LYS A 172 -5.53 6.64 -12.79
C LYS A 172 -5.35 7.66 -11.66
N SER A 173 -4.63 8.75 -11.92
CA SER A 173 -4.33 9.81 -10.94
C SER A 173 -5.44 10.85 -10.88
N ILE A 174 -5.84 11.38 -12.03
CA ILE A 174 -6.90 12.38 -12.15
C ILE A 174 -7.65 12.16 -13.47
N HIS A 175 -8.98 12.29 -13.43
CA HIS A 175 -9.84 12.02 -14.58
C HIS A 175 -9.99 13.23 -15.53
N THR A 176 -9.21 14.29 -15.32
CA THR A 176 -9.22 15.52 -16.12
C THR A 176 -7.80 16.05 -16.28
N ASP A 177 -7.57 16.84 -17.33
CA ASP A 177 -6.30 17.53 -17.55
C ASP A 177 -6.25 18.85 -16.79
N ILE A 178 -5.06 19.35 -16.47
CA ILE A 178 -4.88 20.60 -15.74
C ILE A 178 -4.50 21.71 -16.71
N PHE A 179 -5.29 22.77 -16.76
CA PHE A 179 -5.03 23.95 -17.59
C PHE A 179 -3.90 24.79 -17.00
N ILE A 180 -2.91 25.15 -17.82
CA ILE A 180 -1.77 25.97 -17.41
C ILE A 180 -1.74 27.25 -18.24
N PRO A 181 -1.89 28.44 -17.63
CA PRO A 181 -1.71 29.70 -18.34
C PRO A 181 -0.21 29.93 -18.63
N ARG A 182 0.10 30.69 -19.70
CA ARG A 182 1.49 30.95 -20.14
C ARG A 182 2.44 31.41 -19.02
N THR A 183 1.94 32.22 -18.08
CA THR A 183 2.72 32.76 -16.96
C THR A 183 3.14 31.71 -15.94
N LYS A 184 2.53 30.52 -15.97
CA LYS A 184 2.73 29.42 -15.01
C LYS A 184 3.37 28.17 -15.64
N PHE A 185 4.04 28.32 -16.79
CA PHE A 185 4.73 27.20 -17.46
C PHE A 185 5.97 26.71 -16.70
N GLY A 186 6.54 27.51 -15.80
CA GLY A 186 7.68 27.09 -14.98
C GLY A 186 8.94 26.71 -15.78
N GLY A 187 9.05 27.16 -17.04
CA GLY A 187 10.16 26.81 -17.94
C GLY A 187 9.99 25.49 -18.70
N ALA A 188 8.86 24.78 -18.54
CA ALA A 188 8.59 23.53 -19.24
C ALA A 188 8.46 23.71 -20.76
N GLU A 189 9.01 22.78 -21.51
CA GLU A 189 8.85 22.64 -22.95
C GLU A 189 7.73 21.66 -23.31
N ASN A 190 7.22 21.78 -24.53
CA ASN A 190 6.15 20.89 -24.99
C ASN A 190 6.64 19.44 -25.07
N GLY A 191 6.00 18.54 -24.33
CA GLY A 191 6.35 17.13 -24.24
C GLY A 191 7.05 16.76 -22.94
N ASP A 192 7.49 17.74 -22.14
CA ASP A 192 8.13 17.46 -20.86
C ASP A 192 7.18 16.78 -19.88
N LYS A 193 7.74 15.86 -19.09
CA LYS A 193 7.10 15.37 -17.88
C LYS A 193 7.31 16.39 -16.77
N VAL A 194 6.24 16.74 -16.07
CA VAL A 194 6.24 17.83 -15.09
C VAL A 194 5.43 17.46 -13.85
N VAL A 195 5.77 18.10 -12.73
CA VAL A 195 4.91 18.18 -11.54
C VAL A 195 4.13 19.48 -11.61
N VAL A 196 2.81 19.37 -11.55
CA VAL A 196 1.87 20.47 -11.60
C VAL A 196 1.10 20.57 -10.29
N LYS A 197 1.03 21.77 -9.72
CA LYS A 197 0.16 22.06 -8.59
C LYS A 197 -1.15 22.64 -9.07
N MET A 198 -2.25 21.99 -8.71
CA MET A 198 -3.62 22.47 -8.90
C MET A 198 -3.85 23.67 -7.97
N ILE A 199 -4.16 24.82 -8.56
CA ILE A 199 -4.34 26.08 -7.83
C ILE A 199 -5.82 26.34 -7.56
N GLU A 200 -6.66 26.15 -8.57
CA GLU A 200 -8.09 26.47 -8.47
C GLU A 200 -8.92 25.60 -9.40
N TRP A 201 -10.12 25.21 -8.95
CA TRP A 201 -11.12 24.61 -9.81
C TRP A 201 -12.45 25.33 -9.60
N LYS A 202 -12.80 26.24 -10.51
CA LYS A 202 -14.00 27.06 -10.35
C LYS A 202 -15.26 26.23 -10.64
N PRO A 203 -16.37 26.46 -9.92
CA PRO A 203 -17.63 25.78 -10.18
C PRO A 203 -18.08 25.94 -11.64
N GLY A 204 -18.21 24.81 -12.35
CA GLY A 204 -18.66 24.78 -13.76
C GLY A 204 -17.51 24.67 -14.77
N ASP A 205 -16.26 24.86 -14.36
CA ASP A 205 -15.10 24.66 -15.23
C ASP A 205 -14.85 23.16 -15.46
N LYS A 206 -14.47 22.82 -16.69
CA LYS A 206 -14.17 21.43 -17.08
C LYS A 206 -12.81 20.94 -16.55
N ASN A 207 -11.86 21.86 -16.42
CA ASN A 207 -10.48 21.59 -16.09
C ASN A 207 -10.07 22.56 -14.97
N PRO A 208 -9.35 22.11 -13.94
CA PRO A 208 -8.75 23.01 -12.97
C PRO A 208 -7.60 23.81 -13.60
N GLU A 209 -7.33 24.99 -13.04
CA GLU A 209 -6.12 25.76 -13.31
C GLU A 209 -4.99 25.30 -12.40
N GLY A 210 -3.79 25.16 -12.96
CA GLY A 210 -2.58 24.80 -12.22
C GLY A 210 -1.36 25.64 -12.57
N GLU A 211 -0.28 25.37 -11.85
CA GLU A 211 1.06 25.89 -12.12
C GLU A 211 2.08 24.77 -12.14
N ILE A 212 3.03 24.84 -13.08
CA ILE A 212 4.13 23.88 -13.12
C ILE A 212 5.15 24.29 -12.04
N ILE A 213 5.32 23.42 -11.05
CA ILE A 213 6.25 23.65 -9.93
C ILE A 213 7.60 22.98 -10.17
N GLN A 214 7.65 21.96 -11.03
CA GLN A 214 8.89 21.25 -11.34
C GLN A 214 8.85 20.64 -12.75
N VAL A 215 9.96 20.77 -13.49
CA VAL A 215 10.20 20.07 -14.76
C VAL A 215 11.04 18.84 -14.47
N LEU A 216 10.54 17.65 -14.82
CA LEU A 216 11.23 16.38 -14.57
C LEU A 216 12.10 15.94 -15.75
N GLY A 217 11.77 16.39 -16.97
CA GLY A 217 12.50 16.08 -18.20
C GLY A 217 11.68 15.28 -19.22
N ALA A 218 12.37 14.60 -20.14
CA ALA A 218 11.73 13.89 -21.24
C ALA A 218 11.12 12.53 -20.78
N PRO A 219 9.86 12.21 -21.16
CA PRO A 219 9.25 10.93 -20.82
C PRO A 219 10.05 9.72 -21.32
N GLY A 220 10.16 8.68 -20.50
CA GLY A 220 10.93 7.47 -20.80
C GLY A 220 12.41 7.52 -20.40
N GLU A 221 12.97 8.70 -20.12
CA GLU A 221 14.31 8.82 -19.55
C GLU A 221 14.35 8.32 -18.10
N HIS A 222 15.47 7.70 -17.72
CA HIS A 222 15.61 7.01 -16.42
C HIS A 222 15.31 7.92 -15.22
N GLU A 223 16.04 9.05 -15.10
CA GLU A 223 15.86 10.00 -14.00
C GLU A 223 14.44 10.60 -13.99
N THR A 224 13.90 10.89 -15.17
CA THR A 224 12.56 11.45 -15.30
C THR A 224 11.49 10.47 -14.84
N GLU A 225 11.60 9.18 -15.17
CA GLU A 225 10.63 8.17 -14.75
C GLU A 225 10.75 7.84 -13.25
N ILE A 226 11.96 7.80 -12.69
CA ILE A 226 12.16 7.60 -11.24
C ILE A 226 11.61 8.79 -10.43
N HIS A 227 11.91 10.03 -10.82
CA HIS A 227 11.33 11.20 -10.16
C HIS A 227 9.82 11.30 -10.35
N SER A 228 9.29 10.89 -11.51
CA SER A 228 7.85 10.78 -11.75
C SER A 228 7.19 9.81 -10.79
N ILE A 229 7.80 8.64 -10.54
CA ILE A 229 7.28 7.66 -9.57
C ILE A 229 7.20 8.29 -8.18
N LEU A 230 8.28 8.91 -7.71
CA LEU A 230 8.29 9.55 -6.38
C LEU A 230 7.22 10.63 -6.26
N ALA A 231 7.12 11.52 -7.24
CA ALA A 231 6.12 12.58 -7.27
C ALA A 231 4.68 12.04 -7.41
N GLU A 232 4.45 10.94 -8.15
CA GLU A 232 3.17 10.25 -8.25
C GLU A 232 2.67 9.75 -6.89
N TYR A 233 3.57 9.37 -5.98
CA TYR A 233 3.21 8.95 -4.62
C TYR A 233 3.35 10.05 -3.57
N GLY A 234 3.72 11.27 -3.97
CA GLY A 234 3.92 12.40 -3.04
C GLY A 234 5.12 12.21 -2.11
N LEU A 235 6.11 11.43 -2.54
CA LEU A 235 7.30 11.10 -1.75
C LEU A 235 8.39 12.15 -2.04
N PRO A 236 8.78 12.99 -1.06
CA PRO A 236 9.79 14.01 -1.28
C PRO A 236 11.16 13.34 -1.47
N TYR A 237 11.85 13.70 -2.55
CA TYR A 237 13.20 13.22 -2.84
C TYR A 237 14.25 13.99 -2.02
N ASP A 238 14.27 15.33 -2.14
CA ASP A 238 15.24 16.19 -1.46
C ASP A 238 14.79 16.58 -0.06
N PHE A 239 15.74 16.82 0.85
CA PHE A 239 15.46 17.48 2.12
C PHE A 239 15.35 19.00 1.94
N PRO A 240 14.45 19.68 2.68
CA PRO A 240 14.49 21.13 2.78
C PRO A 240 15.86 21.61 3.27
N GLN A 241 16.38 22.70 2.70
CA GLN A 241 17.71 23.22 3.04
C GLN A 241 17.89 23.49 4.56
N GLU A 242 16.84 23.96 5.21
CA GLU A 242 16.80 24.19 6.66
C GLU A 242 16.97 22.91 7.49
N VAL A 243 16.47 21.76 7.00
CA VAL A 243 16.65 20.45 7.63
C VAL A 243 18.10 20.01 7.52
N GLU A 244 18.70 20.12 6.33
CA GLU A 244 20.12 19.76 6.11
C GLU A 244 21.04 20.61 6.98
N LEU A 245 20.82 21.92 7.02
CA LEU A 245 21.60 22.83 7.86
C LEU A 245 21.44 22.55 9.36
N ASP A 246 20.30 22.01 9.79
CA ASP A 246 20.12 21.62 11.19
C ASP A 246 20.81 20.29 11.50
N ALA A 247 20.72 19.30 10.61
CA ALA A 247 21.43 18.03 10.71
C ALA A 247 22.96 18.21 10.76
N ASP A 248 23.50 19.15 9.98
CA ASP A 248 24.94 19.44 9.96
C ASP A 248 25.50 19.98 11.29
N LYS A 249 24.64 20.46 12.20
CA LYS A 249 25.06 20.95 13.52
C LYS A 249 25.23 19.85 14.56
N ILE A 250 24.83 18.62 14.24
CA ILE A 250 24.86 17.50 15.19
C ILE A 250 26.31 17.18 15.59
N ASP A 251 26.55 17.02 16.91
CA ASP A 251 27.85 16.61 17.40
C ASP A 251 28.10 15.14 17.04
N ARG A 252 29.20 14.90 16.34
CA ARG A 252 29.60 13.57 15.84
C ARG A 252 30.39 12.77 16.88
N ARG A 253 30.76 13.39 18.00
CA ARG A 253 31.62 12.78 19.03
C ARG A 253 30.79 12.01 20.05
N ILE A 254 31.34 10.89 20.48
CA ILE A 254 30.90 10.23 21.71
C ILE A 254 31.53 10.98 22.88
N THR A 255 30.70 11.58 23.72
CA THR A 255 31.13 12.30 24.93
C THR A 255 31.14 11.39 26.14
N ASP A 256 32.13 11.54 27.01
CA ASP A 256 32.24 10.79 28.27
C ASP A 256 31.03 11.04 29.19
N GLU A 257 30.49 12.25 29.15
CA GLU A 257 29.35 12.70 29.96
C GLU A 257 28.07 11.93 29.61
N GLU A 258 27.82 11.69 28.32
CA GLU A 258 26.67 10.92 27.86
C GLU A 258 26.94 9.40 27.94
N ALA A 259 28.18 8.96 27.66
CA ALA A 259 28.57 7.56 27.82
C ALA A 259 28.39 7.08 29.29
N ALA A 260 28.68 7.93 30.28
CA ALA A 260 28.53 7.62 31.70
C ALA A 260 27.07 7.36 32.14
N LYS A 261 26.07 7.77 31.35
CA LYS A 261 24.64 7.51 31.63
C LYS A 261 24.15 6.18 31.04
N ARG A 262 25.01 5.51 30.26
CA ARG A 262 24.68 4.33 29.48
C ARG A 262 25.41 3.13 30.07
N TRP A 263 24.91 1.93 29.80
CA TRP A 263 25.69 0.74 30.08
C TRP A 263 26.83 0.66 29.07
N ASP A 264 28.07 0.74 29.55
CA ASP A 264 29.26 0.55 28.74
C ASP A 264 29.44 -0.93 28.38
N MET A 265 29.35 -1.21 27.07
CA MET A 265 29.50 -2.53 26.47
C MET A 265 30.60 -2.55 25.41
N ARG A 266 31.48 -1.53 25.38
CA ARG A 266 32.56 -1.41 24.38
C ARG A 266 33.58 -2.54 24.42
N ASP A 267 33.76 -3.19 25.57
CA ASP A 267 34.70 -4.32 25.73
C ASP A 267 34.07 -5.68 25.36
N ILE A 268 32.83 -5.71 24.88
CA ILE A 268 32.13 -6.95 24.53
C ILE A 268 32.16 -7.13 23.02
N CYS A 269 32.57 -8.33 22.55
CA CYS A 269 32.62 -8.68 21.14
C CYS A 269 31.31 -8.34 20.43
N THR A 270 31.34 -7.37 19.52
CA THR A 270 30.17 -6.80 18.85
C THR A 270 30.43 -6.65 17.35
N PHE A 271 29.44 -6.98 16.51
CA PHE A 271 29.57 -6.84 15.05
C PHE A 271 28.22 -6.60 14.38
N THR A 272 28.27 -6.09 13.13
CA THR A 272 27.09 -5.95 12.26
C THR A 272 27.13 -6.97 11.12
N ILE A 273 25.96 -7.35 10.57
CA ILE A 273 25.84 -8.21 9.39
C ILE A 273 24.79 -7.62 8.44
N ASP A 274 25.28 -7.06 7.33
CA ASP A 274 24.47 -6.22 6.45
C ASP A 274 24.67 -6.58 4.96
N PRO A 275 23.82 -6.06 4.04
CA PRO A 275 24.14 -6.10 2.61
C PRO A 275 25.46 -5.37 2.32
N LYS A 276 26.22 -5.87 1.33
CA LYS A 276 27.52 -5.28 0.94
C LYS A 276 27.44 -3.77 0.67
N ASP A 277 26.37 -3.32 0.02
CA ASP A 277 26.18 -1.93 -0.41
C ASP A 277 25.51 -1.04 0.65
N ALA A 278 25.11 -1.59 1.80
CA ALA A 278 24.51 -0.82 2.90
C ALA A 278 25.52 0.14 3.54
N LYS A 279 25.05 1.32 3.96
CA LYS A 279 25.85 2.36 4.64
C LYS A 279 25.27 2.74 6.01
N ASP A 280 23.99 2.44 6.19
CA ASP A 280 23.12 2.71 7.33
C ASP A 280 22.95 1.44 8.17
N PHE A 281 23.90 1.15 9.06
CA PHE A 281 23.83 -0.03 9.92
C PHE A 281 22.97 0.29 11.15
N ASP A 282 21.72 -0.14 11.13
CA ASP A 282 20.74 0.06 12.20
C ASP A 282 21.05 -0.79 13.44
N ASP A 283 21.57 -1.99 13.24
CA ASP A 283 21.66 -3.03 14.26
C ASP A 283 23.03 -3.71 14.35
N ALA A 284 23.40 -4.11 15.56
CA ALA A 284 24.59 -4.88 15.87
C ALA A 284 24.26 -5.97 16.90
N LEU A 285 24.97 -7.09 16.83
CA LEU A 285 24.90 -8.18 17.79
C LEU A 285 26.18 -8.23 18.61
N SER A 286 26.04 -8.36 19.93
CA SER A 286 27.13 -8.68 20.83
C SER A 286 26.96 -10.07 21.43
N ILE A 287 28.08 -10.73 21.76
CA ILE A 287 28.06 -12.06 22.37
C ILE A 287 29.23 -12.26 23.33
N ARG A 288 28.93 -12.84 24.50
CA ARG A 288 29.95 -13.41 25.39
C ARG A 288 29.43 -14.62 26.15
N LYS A 289 30.33 -15.55 26.48
CA LYS A 289 30.03 -16.69 27.35
C LYS A 289 30.19 -16.29 28.82
N LEU A 290 29.19 -16.58 29.62
CA LEU A 290 29.19 -16.33 31.06
C LEU A 290 29.80 -17.49 31.84
N GLU A 291 30.24 -17.24 33.08
CA GLU A 291 30.83 -18.25 33.96
C GLU A 291 29.91 -19.45 34.25
N ASN A 292 28.59 -19.22 34.22
CA ASN A 292 27.58 -20.27 34.41
C ASN A 292 27.32 -21.12 33.15
N GLY A 293 28.02 -20.85 32.05
CA GLY A 293 27.89 -21.54 30.77
C GLY A 293 26.80 -21.00 29.85
N ASN A 294 25.99 -20.04 30.29
CA ASN A 294 25.02 -19.34 29.44
C ASN A 294 25.72 -18.31 28.54
N TRP A 295 24.97 -17.78 27.57
CA TRP A 295 25.40 -16.75 26.64
C TRP A 295 24.71 -15.44 26.97
N GLU A 296 25.47 -14.36 27.10
CA GLU A 296 24.90 -13.01 27.07
C GLU A 296 24.97 -12.51 25.64
N ILE A 297 23.81 -12.16 25.09
CA ILE A 297 23.66 -11.68 23.72
C ILE A 297 22.94 -10.33 23.75
N GLY A 298 23.59 -9.30 23.22
CA GLY A 298 22.99 -7.98 23.04
C GLY A 298 22.50 -7.77 21.62
N VAL A 299 21.29 -7.26 21.49
CA VAL A 299 20.76 -6.67 20.26
C VAL A 299 20.83 -5.16 20.41
N HIS A 300 21.75 -4.52 19.71
CA HIS A 300 22.06 -3.10 19.85
C HIS A 300 21.53 -2.34 18.64
N ILE A 301 20.61 -1.40 18.86
CA ILE A 301 19.99 -0.62 17.80
C ILE A 301 20.48 0.82 17.89
N ALA A 302 20.82 1.44 16.76
CA ALA A 302 21.21 2.86 16.71
C ALA A 302 20.26 3.75 17.53
N ASP A 303 20.80 4.55 18.47
CA ASP A 303 19.98 5.44 19.31
C ASP A 303 19.61 6.73 18.57
N VAL A 304 18.83 6.59 17.50
CA VAL A 304 18.33 7.72 16.70
C VAL A 304 17.54 8.70 17.58
N SER A 305 16.87 8.19 18.63
CA SER A 305 16.10 9.01 19.56
C SER A 305 16.92 10.01 20.37
N HIS A 306 18.23 9.77 20.48
CA HIS A 306 19.17 10.72 21.09
C HIS A 306 19.38 11.94 20.19
N TYR A 307 19.50 11.75 18.89
CA TYR A 307 19.82 12.81 17.93
C TYR A 307 18.57 13.50 17.37
N VAL A 308 17.48 12.76 17.16
CA VAL A 308 16.22 13.28 16.63
C VAL A 308 15.25 13.51 17.79
N VAL A 309 15.21 14.75 18.28
CA VAL A 309 14.44 15.14 19.47
C VAL A 309 13.01 15.58 19.10
N PRO A 310 11.96 15.16 19.84
CA PRO A 310 10.58 15.55 19.56
C PRO A 310 10.37 17.06 19.41
N GLY A 311 9.61 17.47 18.39
CA GLY A 311 9.27 18.88 18.13
C GLY A 311 10.40 19.73 17.54
N THR A 312 11.48 19.08 17.07
CA THR A 312 12.51 19.72 16.24
C THR A 312 12.19 19.58 14.76
N ILE A 313 12.83 20.38 13.91
CA ILE A 313 12.64 20.30 12.46
C ILE A 313 13.02 18.93 11.88
N LEU A 314 14.02 18.27 12.48
CA LEU A 314 14.43 16.91 12.12
C LEU A 314 13.34 15.89 12.45
N ASP A 315 12.68 16.03 13.61
CA ASP A 315 11.56 15.15 13.99
C ASP A 315 10.34 15.36 13.09
N ASP A 316 10.02 16.61 12.77
CA ASP A 316 8.90 16.93 11.89
C ASP A 316 9.11 16.38 10.47
N GLU A 317 10.32 16.50 9.92
CA GLU A 317 10.65 15.93 8.61
C GLU A 317 10.71 14.40 8.65
N ALA A 318 11.27 13.80 9.70
CA ALA A 318 11.26 12.35 9.88
C ALA A 318 9.84 11.79 10.01
N TYR A 319 8.95 12.49 10.73
CA TYR A 319 7.54 12.14 10.84
C TYR A 319 6.83 12.27 9.48
N LYS A 320 7.06 13.36 8.76
CA LYS A 320 6.48 13.60 7.44
C LYS A 320 6.84 12.49 6.45
N ARG A 321 8.11 12.07 6.41
CA ARG A 321 8.58 10.95 5.57
C ARG A 321 8.12 9.59 6.10
N ALA A 322 8.14 9.40 7.42
CA ALA A 322 7.81 8.20 8.20
C ALA A 322 8.61 6.93 7.89
N THR A 323 9.11 6.74 6.66
CA THR A 323 9.91 5.61 6.23
C THR A 323 10.88 6.01 5.13
N SER A 324 12.04 5.36 5.04
CA SER A 324 12.88 5.41 3.84
C SER A 324 12.21 4.64 2.70
N VAL A 325 12.52 5.00 1.45
CA VAL A 325 11.98 4.38 0.22
C VAL A 325 13.15 3.80 -0.58
N TYR A 326 13.12 2.50 -0.88
CA TYR A 326 14.21 1.79 -1.55
C TYR A 326 13.85 1.47 -3.00
N LEU A 327 14.07 2.44 -3.89
CA LEU A 327 13.93 2.21 -5.33
C LEU A 327 15.07 1.33 -5.85
N VAL A 328 14.95 0.84 -7.09
CA VAL A 328 15.95 -0.08 -7.66
C VAL A 328 17.35 0.55 -7.74
N ASP A 329 17.43 1.83 -8.07
CA ASP A 329 18.70 2.53 -8.33
C ASP A 329 19.16 3.44 -7.18
N ARG A 330 18.26 3.80 -6.25
CA ARG A 330 18.57 4.74 -5.15
C ARG A 330 17.68 4.53 -3.93
N VAL A 331 18.12 5.12 -2.82
CA VAL A 331 17.35 5.22 -1.57
C VAL A 331 16.94 6.66 -1.37
N VAL A 332 15.67 6.88 -1.03
CA VAL A 332 15.18 8.16 -0.49
C VAL A 332 15.10 8.01 1.02
N PRO A 333 16.04 8.57 1.79
CA PRO A 333 16.12 8.28 3.21
C PRO A 333 15.09 9.07 4.02
N MET A 334 14.68 8.51 5.15
CA MET A 334 13.85 9.18 6.16
C MET A 334 14.62 10.30 6.87
N LEU A 335 15.93 10.10 7.07
CA LEU A 335 16.82 11.00 7.81
C LEU A 335 17.98 11.47 6.91
N PRO A 336 18.45 12.73 7.08
CA PRO A 336 19.64 13.23 6.40
C PRO A 336 20.86 12.32 6.58
N GLU A 337 21.78 12.32 5.61
CA GLU A 337 22.92 11.39 5.58
C GLU A 337 23.85 11.52 6.79
N VAL A 338 24.00 12.71 7.36
CA VAL A 338 24.79 12.94 8.59
C VAL A 338 24.24 12.13 9.77
N LEU A 339 22.93 11.90 9.80
CA LEU A 339 22.29 11.03 10.78
C LEU A 339 22.42 9.56 10.37
N SER A 340 21.91 9.21 9.20
CA SER A 340 21.72 7.82 8.78
C SER A 340 23.02 7.07 8.50
N ASN A 341 24.00 7.71 7.85
CA ASN A 341 25.24 7.07 7.40
C ASN A 341 26.45 7.37 8.32
N ASP A 342 26.32 8.29 9.27
CA ASP A 342 27.43 8.74 10.12
C ASP A 342 27.18 8.54 11.62
N VAL A 343 26.41 9.42 12.28
CA VAL A 343 26.32 9.39 13.76
C VAL A 343 25.46 8.25 14.30
N CYS A 344 24.44 7.80 13.56
CA CYS A 344 23.60 6.67 13.95
C CYS A 344 24.11 5.32 13.43
N SER A 345 24.73 5.28 12.24
CA SER A 345 25.25 4.04 11.64
C SER A 345 26.29 3.38 12.55
N LEU A 346 26.10 2.10 12.86
CA LEU A 346 26.96 1.30 13.74
C LEU A 346 28.25 0.84 13.04
N ARG A 347 29.00 1.81 12.52
CA ARG A 347 30.25 1.58 11.77
C ARG A 347 31.30 0.82 12.60
N PRO A 348 32.12 -0.02 11.96
CA PRO A 348 33.15 -0.78 12.67
C PRO A 348 34.28 0.13 13.14
N ASN A 349 34.89 -0.22 14.28
CA ASN A 349 35.97 0.46 14.96
C ASN A 349 35.63 1.88 15.46
N GLU A 350 34.34 2.13 15.73
CA GLU A 350 33.85 3.39 16.27
C GLU A 350 32.94 3.14 17.48
N ASP A 351 33.05 4.02 18.47
CA ASP A 351 32.10 4.05 19.58
C ASP A 351 30.76 4.62 19.09
N LYS A 352 29.65 3.98 19.45
CA LYS A 352 28.30 4.40 19.04
C LYS A 352 27.29 4.28 20.18
N TYR A 353 26.37 5.24 20.22
CA TYR A 353 25.22 5.20 21.13
C TYR A 353 24.13 4.28 20.58
N THR A 354 23.66 3.37 21.42
CA THR A 354 22.59 2.44 21.05
C THR A 354 21.51 2.35 22.12
N PHE A 355 20.34 1.88 21.69
CA PHE A 355 19.26 1.39 22.53
C PHE A 355 19.21 -0.12 22.36
N SER A 356 19.41 -0.85 23.45
CA SER A 356 19.70 -2.28 23.38
C SER A 356 18.69 -3.11 24.14
N ALA A 357 18.50 -4.33 23.64
CA ALA A 357 17.87 -5.44 24.34
C ALA A 357 18.94 -6.52 24.59
N VAL A 358 19.25 -6.80 25.85
CA VAL A 358 20.32 -7.74 26.24
C VAL A 358 19.70 -8.96 26.93
N PHE A 359 20.08 -10.15 26.49
CA PHE A 359 19.49 -11.42 26.93
C PHE A 359 20.55 -12.37 27.48
N GLU A 360 20.24 -13.07 28.55
CA GLU A 360 20.98 -14.27 28.98
C GLU A 360 20.24 -15.51 28.44
N LEU A 361 20.83 -16.21 27.47
CA LEU A 361 20.28 -17.42 26.85
C LEU A 361 21.08 -18.66 27.26
N ASN A 362 20.41 -19.79 27.48
CA ASN A 362 21.10 -21.07 27.57
C ASN A 362 21.29 -21.71 26.17
N ASP A 363 21.94 -22.88 26.11
CA ASP A 363 22.16 -23.62 24.86
C ASP A 363 20.88 -24.11 24.15
N LYS A 364 19.70 -23.94 24.77
CA LYS A 364 18.39 -24.24 24.18
C LYS A 364 17.65 -22.97 23.74
N ALA A 365 18.33 -21.83 23.69
CA ALA A 365 17.76 -20.51 23.42
C ALA A 365 16.67 -20.07 24.42
N GLU A 366 16.62 -20.66 25.63
CA GLU A 366 15.68 -20.24 26.66
C GLU A 366 16.21 -18.98 27.37
N ILE A 367 15.40 -17.93 27.41
CA ILE A 367 15.73 -16.67 28.10
C ILE A 367 15.73 -16.88 29.61
N LYS A 368 16.86 -16.60 30.26
CA LYS A 368 17.05 -16.63 31.71
C LYS A 368 16.97 -15.23 32.32
N LYS A 369 17.50 -14.23 31.62
CA LYS A 369 17.40 -12.82 31.98
C LYS A 369 17.23 -11.97 30.73
N GLN A 370 16.64 -10.79 30.92
CA GLN A 370 16.51 -9.77 29.89
C GLN A 370 16.71 -8.39 30.53
N TRP A 371 17.27 -7.46 29.76
CA TRP A 371 17.47 -6.07 30.13
C TRP A 371 17.23 -5.18 28.90
N PHE A 372 16.66 -3.99 29.11
CA PHE A 372 16.44 -3.01 28.05
C PHE A 372 16.92 -1.64 28.52
N GLY A 373 17.56 -0.89 27.62
CA GLY A 373 18.01 0.47 27.92
C GLY A 373 19.10 0.94 26.97
N ARG A 374 19.64 2.11 27.27
CA ARG A 374 20.70 2.73 26.47
C ARG A 374 22.08 2.17 26.80
N THR A 375 22.86 1.87 25.77
CA THR A 375 24.24 1.38 25.88
C THR A 375 25.18 2.21 25.00
N VAL A 376 26.48 2.07 25.25
CA VAL A 376 27.54 2.48 24.31
C VAL A 376 28.31 1.23 23.90
N ILE A 377 28.51 1.06 22.60
CA ILE A 377 29.19 -0.11 22.02
C ILE A 377 30.37 0.32 21.17
N HIS A 378 31.24 -0.64 20.88
CA HIS A 378 32.30 -0.54 19.88
C HIS A 378 32.12 -1.71 18.92
N SER A 379 31.81 -1.46 17.65
CA SER A 379 31.62 -2.55 16.67
C SER A 379 32.99 -3.05 16.20
N ASP A 380 33.39 -4.25 16.59
CA ASP A 380 34.70 -4.83 16.26
C ASP A 380 34.81 -5.19 14.77
N ARG A 381 33.68 -5.52 14.13
CA ARG A 381 33.66 -6.02 12.75
C ARG A 381 32.34 -5.71 12.05
N ARG A 382 32.43 -5.35 10.77
CA ARG A 382 31.30 -5.35 9.82
C ARG A 382 31.40 -6.57 8.92
N PHE A 383 30.42 -7.45 8.95
CA PHE A 383 30.28 -8.55 8.00
C PHE A 383 29.28 -8.20 6.91
N THR A 384 29.50 -8.73 5.69
CA THR A 384 28.38 -8.93 4.76
C THR A 384 27.63 -10.22 5.07
N TYR A 385 26.38 -10.33 4.61
CA TYR A 385 25.63 -11.59 4.70
C TYR A 385 26.37 -12.77 4.06
N GLU A 386 27.10 -12.54 2.97
CA GLU A 386 27.90 -13.57 2.29
C GLU A 386 29.10 -14.00 3.15
N GLU A 387 29.81 -13.05 3.76
CA GLU A 387 30.92 -13.37 4.66
C GLU A 387 30.41 -14.18 5.86
N ALA A 388 29.34 -13.74 6.52
CA ALA A 388 28.75 -14.47 7.64
C ALA A 388 28.27 -15.87 7.24
N GLN A 389 27.67 -16.00 6.05
CA GLN A 389 27.24 -17.29 5.50
C GLN A 389 28.43 -18.24 5.30
N GLU A 390 29.58 -17.73 4.81
CA GLU A 390 30.81 -18.51 4.67
C GLU A 390 31.28 -19.07 6.03
N ARG A 391 31.16 -18.30 7.13
CA ARG A 391 31.53 -18.77 8.48
C ARG A 391 30.59 -19.87 8.96
N ILE A 392 29.30 -19.74 8.67
CA ILE A 392 28.28 -20.76 9.00
C ILE A 392 28.56 -22.07 8.23
N GLU A 393 28.90 -21.98 6.94
CA GLU A 393 29.09 -23.16 6.10
C GLU A 393 30.43 -23.87 6.34
N THR A 394 31.50 -23.12 6.58
CA THR A 394 32.87 -23.66 6.69
C THR A 394 33.32 -23.90 8.12
N GLY A 395 32.74 -23.19 9.10
CA GLY A 395 33.23 -23.15 10.48
C GLY A 395 34.62 -22.50 10.62
N GLN A 396 35.09 -21.77 9.60
CA GLN A 396 36.40 -21.13 9.54
C GLN A 396 36.27 -19.62 9.36
N GLY A 397 37.31 -18.87 9.75
CA GLY A 397 37.37 -17.42 9.63
C GLY A 397 37.39 -16.70 10.98
N ASP A 398 37.46 -15.37 10.92
CA ASP A 398 37.29 -14.49 12.06
C ASP A 398 35.88 -14.62 12.66
N LEU A 399 35.80 -14.65 13.99
CA LEU A 399 34.55 -14.74 14.77
C LEU A 399 33.62 -15.89 14.37
N ALA A 400 34.19 -16.99 13.83
CA ALA A 400 33.41 -18.13 13.37
C ALA A 400 32.67 -18.83 14.52
N GLU A 401 33.26 -18.93 15.72
CA GLU A 401 32.61 -19.56 16.89
C GLU A 401 31.38 -18.75 17.33
N GLU A 402 31.51 -17.43 17.37
CA GLU A 402 30.48 -16.47 17.72
C GLU A 402 29.31 -16.54 16.73
N ILE A 403 29.59 -16.44 15.43
CA ILE A 403 28.56 -16.51 14.37
C ILE A 403 27.85 -17.86 14.39
N ASN A 404 28.57 -18.98 14.47
CA ASN A 404 27.96 -20.30 14.51
C ASN A 404 27.13 -20.52 15.79
N THR A 405 27.53 -19.90 16.90
CA THR A 405 26.75 -19.95 18.14
C THR A 405 25.43 -19.19 18.00
N LEU A 406 25.47 -17.98 17.43
CA LEU A 406 24.27 -17.19 17.15
C LEU A 406 23.35 -17.89 16.14
N ASP A 407 23.88 -18.44 15.05
CA ASP A 407 23.11 -19.21 14.05
C ASP A 407 22.39 -20.40 14.68
N ARG A 408 23.09 -21.18 15.50
CA ARG A 408 22.50 -22.33 16.21
C ARG A 408 21.32 -21.90 17.09
N LEU A 409 21.48 -20.80 17.84
CA LEU A 409 20.41 -20.28 18.70
C LEU A 409 19.24 -19.74 17.87
N ALA A 410 19.51 -19.04 16.77
CA ALA A 410 18.50 -18.55 15.83
C ALA A 410 17.66 -19.68 15.24
N LYS A 411 18.29 -20.77 14.79
CA LYS A 411 17.59 -21.96 14.28
C LYS A 411 16.64 -22.57 15.32
N ILE A 412 17.07 -22.67 16.58
CA ILE A 412 16.21 -23.16 17.67
C ILE A 412 14.99 -22.24 17.87
N MET A 413 15.20 -20.93 17.92
CA MET A 413 14.13 -19.95 18.09
C MET A 413 13.13 -19.99 16.93
N ARG A 414 13.63 -20.11 15.70
CA ARG A 414 12.81 -20.25 14.50
C ARG A 414 11.94 -21.50 14.53
N ASP A 415 12.52 -22.65 14.83
CA ASP A 415 11.80 -23.91 14.89
C ASP A 415 10.69 -23.88 15.95
N GLU A 416 10.93 -23.19 17.07
CA GLU A 416 9.91 -22.92 18.08
C GLU A 416 8.81 -21.99 17.55
N ARG A 417 9.18 -20.88 16.90
CA ARG A 417 8.25 -19.90 16.32
C ARG A 417 7.31 -20.53 15.28
N VAL A 418 7.84 -21.34 14.37
CA VAL A 418 7.05 -22.07 13.36
C VAL A 418 6.13 -23.11 14.02
N ARG A 419 6.60 -23.88 15.01
CA ARG A 419 5.76 -24.82 15.79
C ARG A 419 4.62 -24.14 16.53
N ASN A 420 4.79 -22.87 16.89
CA ASN A 420 3.79 -22.05 17.55
C ASN A 420 2.85 -21.32 16.58
N GLY A 421 2.92 -21.60 15.27
CA GLY A 421 1.94 -21.14 14.29
C GLY A 421 2.37 -19.92 13.47
N ALA A 422 3.66 -19.55 13.49
CA ALA A 422 4.18 -18.58 12.53
C ALA A 422 4.18 -19.15 11.11
N ILE A 423 3.90 -18.30 10.13
CA ILE A 423 3.89 -18.66 8.71
C ILE A 423 5.21 -18.19 8.08
N THR A 424 5.86 -19.08 7.35
CA THR A 424 7.14 -18.77 6.68
C THR A 424 6.88 -18.58 5.19
N PHE A 425 7.02 -17.34 4.74
CA PHE A 425 6.99 -17.02 3.31
C PHE A 425 8.42 -16.70 2.86
N ASP A 426 9.00 -17.57 2.05
CA ASP A 426 10.28 -17.32 1.40
C ASP A 426 10.02 -16.38 0.21
N ARG A 427 10.22 -15.08 0.39
CA ARG A 427 10.00 -14.12 -0.70
C ARG A 427 11.20 -14.13 -1.65
N SER A 428 10.98 -14.53 -2.89
CA SER A 428 11.94 -14.29 -3.98
C SER A 428 11.87 -12.82 -4.40
N GLU A 429 12.89 -12.02 -4.07
CA GLU A 429 12.96 -10.61 -4.44
C GLU A 429 13.74 -10.41 -5.73
N VAL A 430 13.12 -9.77 -6.73
CA VAL A 430 13.78 -9.36 -7.97
C VAL A 430 14.76 -8.22 -7.68
N ARG A 431 16.02 -8.40 -8.08
CA ARG A 431 17.09 -7.40 -8.02
C ARG A 431 17.79 -7.30 -9.37
N PHE A 432 18.50 -6.18 -9.57
CA PHE A 432 19.10 -5.83 -10.85
C PHE A 432 20.59 -5.62 -10.69
N ASN A 433 21.37 -6.08 -11.67
CA ASN A 433 22.73 -5.60 -11.87
C ASN A 433 22.64 -4.36 -12.76
N LEU A 434 23.12 -3.23 -12.25
CA LEU A 434 23.08 -1.94 -12.95
C LEU A 434 24.49 -1.60 -13.46
N ASP A 435 24.54 -0.91 -14.60
CA ASP A 435 25.76 -0.25 -15.08
C ASP A 435 25.95 1.15 -14.46
N GLU A 436 27.01 1.85 -14.86
CA GLU A 436 27.35 3.20 -14.38
C GLU A 436 26.27 4.27 -14.68
N ASN A 437 25.36 4.00 -15.63
CA ASN A 437 24.25 4.88 -16.00
C ASN A 437 22.91 4.38 -15.42
N ASN A 438 22.95 3.57 -14.35
CA ASN A 438 21.77 2.96 -13.71
C ASN A 438 20.89 2.17 -14.68
N SER A 439 21.45 1.62 -15.75
CA SER A 439 20.71 0.78 -16.70
C SER A 439 20.85 -0.69 -16.35
N PRO A 440 19.74 -1.47 -16.40
CA PRO A 440 19.79 -2.88 -16.05
C PRO A 440 20.54 -3.67 -17.12
N ILE A 441 21.58 -4.39 -16.70
CA ILE A 441 22.36 -5.32 -17.53
C ILE A 441 22.08 -6.79 -17.19
N GLY A 442 21.48 -7.05 -16.03
CA GLY A 442 21.09 -8.38 -15.58
C GLY A 442 20.03 -8.31 -14.49
N VAL A 443 19.33 -9.42 -14.30
CA VAL A 443 18.34 -9.63 -13.25
C VAL A 443 18.73 -10.87 -12.45
N TYR A 444 18.58 -10.80 -11.14
CA TYR A 444 18.79 -11.94 -10.26
C TYR A 444 17.76 -11.92 -9.12
N PHE A 445 17.50 -13.09 -8.56
CA PHE A 445 16.59 -13.23 -7.43
C PHE A 445 17.39 -13.35 -6.14
N LYS A 446 17.11 -12.47 -5.18
CA LYS A 446 17.71 -12.54 -3.85
C LYS A 446 16.99 -13.63 -3.06
N ILE A 447 17.77 -14.60 -2.57
CA ILE A 447 17.30 -15.71 -1.73
C ILE A 447 17.86 -15.51 -0.32
N SER A 448 17.00 -15.61 0.69
CA SER A 448 17.38 -15.54 2.09
C SER A 448 18.13 -16.81 2.51
N LYS A 449 19.28 -16.66 3.18
CA LYS A 449 20.09 -17.75 3.71
C LYS A 449 20.18 -17.71 5.24
N ASP A 450 20.90 -18.66 5.83
CA ASP A 450 21.07 -18.79 7.28
C ASP A 450 21.64 -17.52 7.93
N SER A 451 22.54 -16.79 7.27
CA SER A 451 23.03 -15.52 7.80
C SER A 451 21.96 -14.42 7.87
N ASN A 452 21.04 -14.35 6.89
CA ASN A 452 19.89 -13.44 6.93
C ASN A 452 18.94 -13.82 8.07
N HIS A 453 18.69 -15.12 8.17
CA HIS A 453 17.82 -15.75 9.14
C HIS A 453 18.31 -15.57 10.59
N LEU A 454 19.62 -15.64 10.81
CA LEU A 454 20.26 -15.33 12.08
C LEU A 454 19.86 -13.93 12.55
N ILE A 455 20.11 -12.91 11.74
CA ILE A 455 19.76 -11.52 12.07
C ILE A 455 18.25 -11.38 12.29
N GLU A 456 17.43 -11.94 11.40
CA GLU A 456 15.98 -11.90 11.49
C GLU A 456 15.48 -12.37 12.87
N GLU A 457 15.92 -13.54 13.36
CA GLU A 457 15.42 -14.08 14.63
C GLU A 457 15.83 -13.24 15.84
N PHE A 458 17.03 -12.66 15.86
CA PHE A 458 17.43 -11.76 16.95
C PHE A 458 16.69 -10.42 16.90
N MET A 459 16.41 -9.88 15.72
CA MET A 459 15.56 -8.70 15.58
C MET A 459 14.12 -8.99 16.01
N LEU A 460 13.56 -10.14 15.61
CA LEU A 460 12.24 -10.58 16.06
C LEU A 460 12.18 -10.76 17.57
N LEU A 461 13.23 -11.32 18.18
CA LEU A 461 13.35 -11.47 19.62
C LEU A 461 13.31 -10.11 20.32
N ALA A 462 14.12 -9.14 19.90
CA ALA A 462 14.14 -7.79 20.46
C ALA A 462 12.79 -7.09 20.32
N ASN A 463 12.24 -7.08 19.10
CA ASN A 463 10.93 -6.50 18.78
C ASN A 463 9.80 -7.07 19.66
N LYS A 464 9.74 -8.40 19.78
CA LYS A 464 8.76 -9.09 20.64
C LYS A 464 8.95 -8.72 22.11
N LYS A 465 10.19 -8.80 22.62
CA LYS A 465 10.48 -8.67 24.05
C LYS A 465 10.35 -7.23 24.56
N VAL A 466 10.70 -6.24 23.73
CA VAL A 466 10.41 -4.82 24.01
C VAL A 466 8.90 -4.59 24.07
N SER A 467 8.15 -5.13 23.11
CA SER A 467 6.69 -5.01 23.10
C SER A 467 6.08 -5.65 24.35
N GLU A 468 6.45 -6.88 24.69
CA GLU A 468 6.00 -7.56 25.91
C GLU A 468 6.34 -6.78 27.18
N PHE A 469 7.55 -6.20 27.26
CA PHE A 469 7.98 -5.43 28.43
C PHE A 469 7.09 -4.22 28.71
N VAL A 470 6.64 -3.52 27.67
CA VAL A 470 5.75 -2.36 27.81
C VAL A 470 4.31 -2.80 28.11
N SER A 471 3.84 -3.85 27.44
CA SER A 471 2.45 -4.30 27.49
C SER A 471 2.11 -5.17 28.71
N LEU A 472 3.10 -5.82 29.33
CA LEU A 472 2.91 -6.77 30.41
C LEU A 472 3.66 -6.34 31.68
N ASN A 473 3.05 -6.57 32.84
CA ASN A 473 3.70 -6.40 34.13
C ASN A 473 4.55 -7.63 34.48
N SER A 474 5.29 -7.56 35.59
CA SER A 474 6.19 -8.66 36.04
C SER A 474 5.50 -9.99 36.34
N LYS A 475 4.16 -10.00 36.44
CA LYS A 475 3.34 -11.21 36.64
C LYS A 475 2.62 -11.66 35.35
N GLY A 476 2.90 -11.02 34.22
CA GLY A 476 2.27 -11.31 32.93
C GLY A 476 0.87 -10.72 32.75
N GLY A 477 0.44 -9.81 33.61
CA GLY A 477 -0.83 -9.09 33.44
C GLY A 477 -0.68 -7.84 32.57
N VAL A 478 -1.71 -7.49 31.80
CA VAL A 478 -1.70 -6.34 30.88
C VAL A 478 -1.57 -5.01 31.65
N THR A 479 -0.66 -4.13 31.21
CA THR A 479 -0.38 -2.82 31.82
C THR A 479 -1.34 -1.72 31.36
N ASN A 480 -1.99 -1.90 30.19
CA ASN A 480 -2.74 -0.88 29.45
C ASN A 480 -1.90 0.35 29.06
N ASN A 481 -0.57 0.20 29.04
CA ASN A 481 0.32 1.23 28.51
C ASN A 481 0.09 1.39 27.01
N THR A 482 -0.01 2.64 26.58
CA THR A 482 -0.12 3.01 25.15
C THR A 482 1.24 2.83 24.48
N PHE A 483 1.29 1.97 23.48
CA PHE A 483 2.50 1.71 22.69
C PHE A 483 2.18 1.67 21.21
N ILE A 484 3.20 1.59 20.36
CA ILE A 484 3.03 1.44 18.90
C ILE A 484 3.32 0.00 18.50
N TYR A 485 2.26 -0.73 18.15
CA TYR A 485 2.33 -2.13 17.75
C TYR A 485 2.39 -2.26 16.23
N ARG A 486 3.09 -3.30 15.76
CA ARG A 486 2.99 -3.79 14.39
C ARG A 486 2.03 -4.97 14.41
N VAL A 487 0.81 -4.74 13.96
CA VAL A 487 -0.26 -5.73 14.03
C VAL A 487 -0.55 -6.33 12.67
N HIS A 488 -1.00 -7.58 12.68
CA HIS A 488 -1.38 -8.31 11.48
C HIS A 488 -2.55 -9.22 11.83
N ASP A 489 -3.73 -8.83 11.37
CA ASP A 489 -5.00 -9.47 11.67
C ASP A 489 -5.10 -10.90 11.11
N ASP A 490 -6.11 -11.63 11.55
CA ASP A 490 -6.46 -12.93 11.01
C ASP A 490 -6.71 -12.82 9.48
N PRO A 491 -6.37 -13.86 8.70
CA PRO A 491 -6.66 -13.87 7.26
C PRO A 491 -8.16 -13.85 6.98
N ASN A 492 -8.54 -13.29 5.84
CA ASN A 492 -9.96 -13.22 5.47
C ASN A 492 -10.52 -14.64 5.22
N PRO A 493 -11.58 -15.07 5.94
CA PRO A 493 -12.11 -16.43 5.82
C PRO A 493 -12.56 -16.79 4.40
N ALA A 494 -13.21 -15.87 3.68
CA ALA A 494 -13.67 -16.11 2.31
C ALA A 494 -12.49 -16.28 1.33
N LYS A 495 -11.38 -15.56 1.55
CA LYS A 495 -10.17 -15.74 0.74
C LYS A 495 -9.47 -17.06 1.06
N LEU A 496 -9.44 -17.48 2.33
CA LEU A 496 -8.89 -18.78 2.71
C LEU A 496 -9.70 -19.94 2.13
N GLU A 497 -11.03 -19.84 2.12
CA GLU A 497 -11.90 -20.83 1.47
C GLU A 497 -11.62 -20.90 -0.03
N ALA A 498 -11.53 -19.75 -0.70
CA ALA A 498 -11.19 -19.69 -2.13
C ALA A 498 -9.81 -20.31 -2.41
N LEU A 499 -8.81 -20.03 -1.56
CA LEU A 499 -7.48 -20.64 -1.68
C LEU A 499 -7.54 -22.17 -1.49
N ARG A 500 -8.23 -22.66 -0.45
CA ARG A 500 -8.41 -24.10 -0.19
C ARG A 500 -9.03 -24.79 -1.40
N ASP A 501 -10.11 -24.22 -1.93
CA ASP A 501 -10.82 -24.79 -3.06
C ASP A 501 -9.93 -24.80 -4.31
N PHE A 502 -9.16 -23.73 -4.52
CA PHE A 502 -8.19 -23.64 -5.61
C PHE A 502 -7.08 -24.70 -5.51
N VAL A 503 -6.36 -24.77 -4.38
CA VAL A 503 -5.23 -25.71 -4.24
C VAL A 503 -5.68 -27.17 -4.20
N SER A 504 -6.95 -27.44 -3.88
CA SER A 504 -7.54 -28.79 -3.97
C SER A 504 -7.58 -29.33 -5.39
N THR A 505 -7.64 -28.45 -6.40
CA THR A 505 -7.59 -28.86 -7.82
C THR A 505 -6.23 -29.42 -8.22
N PHE A 506 -5.17 -29.05 -7.49
CA PHE A 506 -3.81 -29.58 -7.62
C PHE A 506 -3.52 -30.74 -6.66
N GLY A 507 -4.53 -31.21 -5.91
CA GLY A 507 -4.41 -32.33 -4.97
C GLY A 507 -3.90 -31.94 -3.57
N TYR A 508 -3.68 -30.65 -3.30
CA TYR A 508 -3.31 -30.17 -1.97
C TYR A 508 -4.52 -30.09 -1.04
N LYS A 509 -4.26 -30.13 0.27
CA LYS A 509 -5.31 -30.04 1.30
C LYS A 509 -4.96 -28.96 2.30
N MET A 510 -5.93 -28.13 2.65
CA MET A 510 -5.82 -27.15 3.72
C MET A 510 -6.85 -27.42 4.80
N ASN A 511 -6.45 -27.24 6.06
CA ASN A 511 -7.34 -27.33 7.22
C ASN A 511 -7.61 -25.92 7.74
N LEU A 512 -8.90 -25.54 7.78
CA LEU A 512 -9.35 -24.21 8.19
C LEU A 512 -10.06 -24.20 9.55
N ASP A 513 -9.90 -25.24 10.36
CA ASP A 513 -10.67 -25.43 11.61
C ASP A 513 -10.33 -24.39 12.68
N ASN A 514 -9.06 -23.98 12.75
CA ASN A 514 -8.57 -22.93 13.66
C ASN A 514 -7.25 -22.34 13.14
N THR A 515 -6.87 -21.18 13.69
CA THR A 515 -5.66 -20.43 13.34
C THR A 515 -4.40 -21.28 13.28
N LYS A 516 -4.16 -22.15 14.27
CA LYS A 516 -2.97 -23.00 14.30
C LYS A 516 -2.97 -24.02 13.16
N LYS A 517 -4.12 -24.66 12.90
CA LYS A 517 -4.26 -25.61 11.78
C LYS A 517 -4.14 -24.95 10.42
N VAL A 518 -4.63 -23.71 10.29
CA VAL A 518 -4.43 -22.91 9.08
C VAL A 518 -2.95 -22.68 8.84
N ALA A 519 -2.21 -22.16 9.82
CA ALA A 519 -0.78 -21.92 9.71
C ALA A 519 0.03 -23.21 9.41
N GLU A 520 -0.26 -24.31 10.11
CA GLU A 520 0.35 -25.63 9.84
C GLU A 520 0.10 -26.08 8.38
N SER A 521 -1.13 -25.91 7.89
CA SER A 521 -1.50 -26.30 6.53
C SER A 521 -0.91 -25.38 5.46
N LEU A 522 -0.76 -24.08 5.74
CA LEU A 522 -0.09 -23.13 4.86
C LEU A 522 1.41 -23.41 4.77
N ASN A 523 2.10 -23.58 5.91
CA ASN A 523 3.53 -23.93 5.90
C ASN A 523 3.78 -25.25 5.15
N LYS A 524 2.92 -26.25 5.37
CA LYS A 524 2.99 -27.50 4.62
C LYS A 524 2.76 -27.28 3.12
N LEU A 525 1.74 -26.51 2.75
CA LEU A 525 1.44 -26.18 1.35
C LEU A 525 2.64 -25.51 0.68
N LEU A 526 3.21 -24.46 1.29
CA LEU A 526 4.38 -23.74 0.79
C LEU A 526 5.59 -24.66 0.64
N SER A 527 5.82 -25.55 1.60
CA SER A 527 6.88 -26.56 1.50
C SER A 527 6.62 -27.60 0.40
N ASP A 528 5.37 -28.04 0.21
CA ASP A 528 5.00 -29.08 -0.74
C ASP A 528 5.03 -28.56 -2.19
N VAL A 529 4.87 -27.25 -2.41
CA VAL A 529 4.90 -26.63 -3.76
C VAL A 529 6.30 -26.23 -4.21
N LYS A 530 7.27 -26.18 -3.31
CA LYS A 530 8.64 -25.75 -3.59
C LYS A 530 9.27 -26.58 -4.73
N GLY A 531 9.76 -25.89 -5.76
CA GLY A 531 10.34 -26.46 -6.98
C GLY A 531 9.33 -26.96 -8.02
N LYS A 532 8.02 -26.71 -7.85
CA LYS A 532 6.97 -27.11 -8.81
C LYS A 532 6.52 -25.94 -9.68
N GLY A 533 5.90 -26.25 -10.83
CA GLY A 533 5.43 -25.23 -11.77
C GLY A 533 4.37 -24.29 -11.18
N GLU A 534 3.59 -24.77 -10.22
CA GLU A 534 2.56 -24.01 -9.52
C GLU A 534 3.04 -23.22 -8.27
N GLU A 535 4.33 -23.27 -7.92
CA GLU A 535 4.92 -22.64 -6.72
C GLU A 535 4.56 -21.16 -6.59
N ASN A 536 5.09 -20.31 -7.49
CA ASN A 536 4.91 -18.85 -7.46
C ASN A 536 3.44 -18.44 -7.36
N MET A 537 2.55 -19.17 -8.06
CA MET A 537 1.13 -18.91 -8.07
C MET A 537 0.48 -19.22 -6.72
N ILE A 538 0.74 -20.40 -6.15
CA ILE A 538 0.19 -20.79 -4.85
C ILE A 538 0.71 -19.87 -3.75
N GLU A 539 2.00 -19.54 -3.76
CA GLU A 539 2.58 -18.58 -2.82
C GLU A 539 1.91 -17.20 -2.94
N THR A 540 1.69 -16.71 -4.16
CA THR A 540 1.02 -15.44 -4.41
C THR A 540 -0.42 -15.44 -3.90
N LEU A 541 -1.18 -16.50 -4.15
CA LEU A 541 -2.56 -16.62 -3.68
C LEU A 541 -2.63 -16.77 -2.15
N ALA A 542 -1.71 -17.54 -1.55
CA ALA A 542 -1.55 -17.66 -0.11
C ALA A 542 -1.29 -16.30 0.53
N MET A 543 -0.34 -15.53 -0.01
CA MET A 543 -0.06 -14.16 0.44
C MET A 543 -1.27 -13.23 0.29
N ARG A 544 -2.00 -13.30 -0.83
CA ARG A 544 -3.20 -12.47 -1.07
C ARG A 544 -4.37 -12.81 -0.13
N SER A 545 -4.37 -14.02 0.43
CA SER A 545 -5.37 -14.45 1.42
C SER A 545 -5.11 -13.87 2.81
N MET A 546 -3.86 -13.50 3.11
CA MET A 546 -3.47 -12.86 4.37
C MET A 546 -3.99 -11.42 4.44
N SER A 547 -4.12 -10.92 5.67
CA SER A 547 -4.38 -9.51 5.95
C SER A 547 -3.11 -8.68 5.72
N LYS A 548 -3.23 -7.35 5.62
CA LYS A 548 -2.05 -6.48 5.55
C LYS A 548 -1.65 -6.09 6.96
N ALA A 549 -0.36 -6.15 7.26
CA ALA A 549 0.15 -5.65 8.53
C ALA A 549 0.12 -4.11 8.55
N VAL A 550 -0.18 -3.53 9.71
CA VAL A 550 -0.28 -2.07 9.92
C VAL A 550 0.27 -1.69 11.29
N TYR A 551 0.56 -0.41 11.48
CA TYR A 551 0.83 0.13 12.81
C TYR A 551 -0.47 0.53 13.49
N SER A 552 -0.60 0.21 14.78
CA SER A 552 -1.74 0.61 15.61
C SER A 552 -1.35 0.64 17.09
N THR A 553 -2.14 1.33 17.91
CA THR A 553 -2.06 1.31 19.37
C THR A 553 -2.88 0.18 20.00
N GLU A 554 -3.69 -0.53 19.20
CA GLU A 554 -4.43 -1.71 19.63
C GLU A 554 -3.58 -2.99 19.45
N PRO A 555 -3.22 -3.71 20.52
CA PRO A 555 -2.40 -4.92 20.42
C PRO A 555 -3.23 -6.15 20.05
N ILE A 556 -3.69 -6.23 18.80
CA ILE A 556 -4.46 -7.39 18.30
C ILE A 556 -3.58 -8.60 17.95
N GLY A 557 -2.27 -8.50 18.13
CA GLY A 557 -1.30 -9.52 17.74
C GLY A 557 -0.85 -9.45 16.28
N HIS A 558 0.07 -10.35 15.94
CA HIS A 558 0.66 -10.46 14.62
C HIS A 558 0.55 -11.90 14.10
N TYR A 559 -0.55 -12.19 13.40
CA TYR A 559 -0.90 -13.54 12.94
C TYR A 559 0.24 -14.23 12.18
N GLY A 560 0.86 -13.56 11.20
CA GLY A 560 1.92 -14.17 10.39
C GLY A 560 3.18 -14.56 11.18
N LEU A 561 3.43 -13.92 12.31
CA LEU A 561 4.59 -14.20 13.17
C LEU A 561 4.24 -15.08 14.37
N GLY A 562 2.96 -15.30 14.65
CA GLY A 562 2.50 -16.04 15.82
C GLY A 562 2.80 -15.32 17.14
N PHE A 563 2.84 -13.98 17.15
CA PHE A 563 3.14 -13.17 18.34
C PHE A 563 1.91 -12.43 18.85
N GLU A 564 1.70 -12.42 20.16
CA GLU A 564 0.61 -11.69 20.81
C GLU A 564 0.93 -10.19 20.94
N TYR A 565 2.19 -9.86 21.28
CA TYR A 565 2.70 -8.49 21.33
C TYR A 565 3.90 -8.38 20.42
N TYR A 566 3.82 -7.49 19.44
CA TYR A 566 4.89 -7.26 18.48
C TYR A 566 4.90 -5.80 18.03
N SER A 567 6.10 -5.24 17.98
CA SER A 567 6.35 -3.84 17.60
C SER A 567 7.67 -3.77 16.85
N HIS A 568 7.77 -2.93 15.83
CA HIS A 568 9.07 -2.65 15.24
C HIS A 568 9.87 -1.70 16.14
N PHE A 569 11.10 -2.10 16.45
CA PHE A 569 12.05 -1.39 17.32
C PHE A 569 13.46 -1.34 16.71
N THR A 570 13.76 -2.23 15.76
CA THR A 570 15.12 -2.55 15.32
C THR A 570 15.60 -1.80 14.07
N SER A 571 14.88 -0.80 13.57
CA SER A 571 15.33 0.01 12.42
C SER A 571 14.90 1.49 12.45
N PRO A 572 15.25 2.24 13.50
CA PRO A 572 14.86 3.63 13.68
C PRO A 572 15.52 4.61 12.70
N ILE A 573 16.59 4.23 11.98
CA ILE A 573 17.18 5.10 10.95
C ILE A 573 16.22 5.26 9.77
N ARG A 574 15.43 4.23 9.49
CA ARG A 574 14.58 4.14 8.29
C ARG A 574 13.09 3.97 8.56
N ARG A 575 12.66 3.90 9.82
CA ARG A 575 11.25 3.78 10.22
C ARG A 575 10.95 4.66 11.44
N TYR A 576 10.03 5.60 11.28
CA TYR A 576 9.57 6.47 12.36
C TYR A 576 8.82 5.73 13.48
N PRO A 577 8.06 4.64 13.21
CA PRO A 577 7.48 3.81 14.27
C PRO A 577 8.51 3.25 15.26
N ASP A 578 9.68 2.84 14.78
CA ASP A 578 10.78 2.37 15.64
C ASP A 578 11.35 3.51 16.49
N LEU A 579 11.49 4.71 15.91
CA LEU A 579 11.88 5.92 16.65
C LEU A 579 10.86 6.26 17.76
N LEU A 580 9.57 6.11 17.49
CA LEU A 580 8.51 6.23 18.50
C LEU A 580 8.64 5.14 19.57
N ALA A 581 8.89 3.89 19.18
CA ALA A 581 9.08 2.78 20.10
C ALA A 581 10.27 3.02 21.05
N HIS A 582 11.40 3.55 20.55
CA HIS A 582 12.56 3.96 21.35
C HIS A 582 12.17 5.02 22.39
N ARG A 583 11.49 6.08 21.96
CA ARG A 583 11.05 7.17 22.84
C ARG A 583 10.09 6.68 23.92
N LEU A 584 9.13 5.85 23.54
CA LEU A 584 8.14 5.28 24.47
C LEU A 584 8.80 4.32 25.46
N LEU A 585 9.71 3.46 25.00
CA LEU A 585 10.44 2.56 25.88
C LEU A 585 11.28 3.35 26.90
N GLN A 586 12.04 4.36 26.46
CA GLN A 586 12.78 5.23 27.39
C GLN A 586 11.85 5.90 28.40
N HIS A 587 10.74 6.47 27.93
CA HIS A 587 9.75 7.13 28.79
C HIS A 587 9.21 6.19 29.89
N TYR A 588 8.97 4.92 29.57
CA TYR A 588 8.54 3.93 30.56
C TYR A 588 9.66 3.47 31.49
N LEU A 589 10.90 3.35 31.00
CA LEU A 589 12.06 3.07 31.85
C LEU A 589 12.29 4.19 32.87
N ASP A 590 11.97 5.44 32.51
CA ASP A 590 12.03 6.61 33.40
C ASP A 590 10.82 6.73 34.35
N GLY A 591 9.87 5.78 34.31
CA GLY A 591 8.67 5.78 35.16
C GLY A 591 7.57 6.73 34.68
N GLY A 592 7.60 7.13 33.42
CA GLY A 592 6.59 7.98 32.79
C GLY A 592 5.20 7.36 32.73
N LYS A 593 4.17 8.22 32.71
CA LYS A 593 2.76 7.79 32.58
C LYS A 593 2.39 7.50 31.14
N SER A 594 1.41 6.64 30.91
CA SER A 594 0.93 6.36 29.54
C SER A 594 0.55 7.64 28.79
N PRO A 595 1.07 7.86 27.57
CA PRO A 595 0.70 8.99 26.74
C PRO A 595 -0.72 8.83 26.16
N SER A 596 -1.16 9.84 25.41
CA SER A 596 -2.46 9.82 24.72
C SER A 596 -2.51 8.71 23.66
N LYS A 597 -3.47 7.79 23.81
CA LYS A 597 -3.72 6.73 22.84
C LYS A 597 -4.14 7.26 21.49
N GLN A 598 -5.02 8.27 21.47
CA GLN A 598 -5.54 8.86 20.24
C GLN A 598 -4.44 9.52 19.40
N GLU A 599 -3.57 10.30 20.04
CA GLU A 599 -2.46 10.98 19.34
C GLU A 599 -1.49 9.97 18.72
N LEU A 600 -1.18 8.88 19.42
CA LEU A 600 -0.29 7.85 18.91
C LEU A 600 -0.96 7.01 17.80
N GLU A 601 -2.27 6.78 17.89
CA GLU A 601 -3.04 6.10 16.85
C GLU A 601 -3.04 6.89 15.54
N ASP A 602 -3.18 8.22 15.61
CA ASP A 602 -3.13 9.08 14.43
C ASP A 602 -1.74 9.05 13.77
N LYS A 603 -0.66 9.04 14.57
CA LYS A 603 0.71 8.81 14.08
C LYS A 603 0.86 7.43 13.44
N ALA A 604 0.27 6.39 14.03
CA ALA A 604 0.34 5.02 13.52
C ALA A 604 -0.37 4.87 12.16
N LYS A 605 -1.53 5.53 11.99
CA LYS A 605 -2.25 5.61 10.70
C LYS A 605 -1.42 6.29 9.62
N HIS A 606 -0.79 7.42 9.95
CA HIS A 606 0.13 8.12 9.05
C HIS A 606 1.29 7.23 8.60
N CYS A 607 2.00 6.62 9.55
CA CYS A 607 3.13 5.73 9.26
C CYS A 607 2.71 4.54 8.38
N SER A 608 1.54 3.94 8.66
CA SER A 608 0.99 2.85 7.84
C SER A 608 0.62 3.31 6.43
N SER A 609 0.19 4.56 6.26
CA SER A 609 -0.09 5.14 4.95
C SER A 609 1.19 5.36 4.14
N MET A 610 2.21 5.97 4.76
CA MET A 610 3.50 6.21 4.12
C MET A 610 4.22 4.91 3.75
N GLU A 611 4.14 3.88 4.58
CA GLU A 611 4.68 2.55 4.25
C GLU A 611 4.02 1.96 2.98
N ARG A 612 2.70 2.12 2.82
CA ARG A 612 2.01 1.65 1.61
C ARG A 612 2.45 2.44 0.38
N LEU A 613 2.55 3.76 0.49
CA LEU A 613 3.00 4.62 -0.61
C LEU A 613 4.44 4.28 -1.04
N ALA A 614 5.34 4.08 -0.07
CA ALA A 614 6.70 3.64 -0.32
C ALA A 614 6.72 2.28 -1.04
N ALA A 615 6.03 1.26 -0.52
CA ALA A 615 6.00 -0.07 -1.11
C ALA A 615 5.38 -0.10 -2.52
N ASP A 616 4.42 0.78 -2.81
CA ASP A 616 3.84 0.92 -4.14
C ASP A 616 4.81 1.62 -5.11
N ALA A 617 5.54 2.65 -4.66
CA ALA A 617 6.60 3.30 -5.43
C ALA A 617 7.77 2.35 -5.76
N GLU A 618 8.21 1.56 -4.79
CA GLU A 618 9.24 0.53 -4.98
C GLU A 618 8.82 -0.50 -6.04
N ARG A 619 7.56 -0.96 -5.97
CA ARG A 619 7.00 -1.90 -6.95
C ARG A 619 6.98 -1.30 -8.36
N ASP A 620 6.61 -0.04 -8.48
CA ASP A 620 6.57 0.66 -9.77
C ASP A 620 7.97 0.92 -10.33
N SER A 621 8.97 1.16 -9.47
CA SER A 621 10.38 1.24 -9.86
C SER A 621 10.91 -0.11 -10.36
N ILE A 622 10.58 -1.22 -9.68
CA ILE A 622 10.91 -2.58 -10.14
C ILE A 622 10.30 -2.82 -11.53
N LYS A 623 9.00 -2.55 -11.70
CA LYS A 623 8.32 -2.73 -13.00
C LYS A 623 8.95 -1.91 -14.11
N PHE A 624 9.28 -0.65 -13.84
CA PHE A 624 9.98 0.21 -14.79
C PHE A 624 11.32 -0.44 -15.21
N MET A 625 12.10 -0.93 -14.25
CA MET A 625 13.40 -1.55 -14.52
C MET A 625 13.28 -2.90 -15.24
N GLN A 626 12.23 -3.69 -14.98
CA GLN A 626 11.93 -4.89 -15.76
C GLN A 626 11.61 -4.54 -17.22
N VAL A 627 10.79 -3.53 -17.45
CA VAL A 627 10.42 -3.10 -18.81
C VAL A 627 11.65 -2.56 -19.55
N LYS A 628 12.49 -1.75 -18.87
CA LYS A 628 13.75 -1.22 -19.40
C LYS A 628 14.75 -2.32 -19.73
N PHE A 629 14.83 -3.36 -18.90
CA PHE A 629 15.62 -4.54 -19.20
C PHE A 629 15.10 -5.27 -20.44
N MET A 630 13.80 -5.54 -20.50
CA MET A 630 13.15 -6.29 -21.58
C MET A 630 13.10 -5.55 -22.92
N GLU A 631 13.28 -4.23 -22.95
CA GLU A 631 13.42 -3.45 -24.19
C GLU A 631 14.58 -3.95 -25.05
N LYS A 632 15.68 -4.40 -24.43
CA LYS A 632 16.84 -4.99 -25.12
C LYS A 632 16.55 -6.37 -25.71
N HIS A 633 15.46 -7.00 -25.29
CA HIS A 633 15.06 -8.36 -25.65
C HIS A 633 13.84 -8.38 -26.59
N LEU A 634 13.53 -7.26 -27.24
CA LEU A 634 12.43 -7.17 -28.20
C LEU A 634 12.62 -8.16 -29.35
N GLY A 635 11.60 -8.98 -29.57
CA GLY A 635 11.59 -10.00 -30.62
C GLY A 635 12.15 -11.36 -30.21
N GLU A 636 12.74 -11.48 -29.03
CA GLU A 636 13.21 -12.74 -28.46
C GLU A 636 12.07 -13.58 -27.87
N THR A 637 12.33 -14.88 -27.68
CA THR A 637 11.37 -15.85 -27.16
C THR A 637 11.78 -16.35 -25.79
N PHE A 638 10.82 -16.50 -24.89
CA PHE A 638 11.02 -16.97 -23.53
C PHE A 638 10.00 -18.03 -23.16
N THR A 639 10.37 -18.91 -22.24
CA THR A 639 9.40 -19.74 -21.52
C THR A 639 8.80 -18.87 -20.43
N GLY A 640 7.48 -18.76 -20.39
CA GLY A 640 6.77 -18.00 -19.37
C GLY A 640 5.73 -18.85 -18.67
N VAL A 641 5.29 -18.39 -17.49
CA VAL A 641 4.21 -18.99 -16.71
C VAL A 641 3.04 -18.02 -16.65
N ILE A 642 1.83 -18.49 -16.92
CA ILE A 642 0.64 -17.63 -16.85
C ILE A 642 0.41 -17.19 -15.39
N SER A 643 0.61 -15.92 -15.11
CA SER A 643 0.56 -15.30 -13.76
C SER A 643 -0.80 -14.66 -13.44
N GLY A 644 -1.64 -14.44 -14.44
CA GLY A 644 -2.98 -13.88 -14.27
C GLY A 644 -3.87 -14.11 -15.50
N VAL A 645 -5.19 -14.23 -15.29
CA VAL A 645 -6.16 -14.41 -16.38
C VAL A 645 -7.36 -13.48 -16.17
N ALA A 646 -7.81 -12.81 -17.24
CA ALA A 646 -8.94 -11.91 -17.25
C ALA A 646 -9.76 -12.05 -18.55
N GLU A 647 -10.93 -11.40 -18.61
CA GLU A 647 -11.83 -11.45 -19.76
C GLU A 647 -11.20 -10.90 -21.06
N PHE A 648 -10.22 -10.00 -20.96
CA PHE A 648 -9.58 -9.37 -22.12
C PHE A 648 -8.21 -9.97 -22.49
N GLY A 649 -7.63 -10.83 -21.67
CA GLY A 649 -6.27 -11.34 -21.85
C GLY A 649 -5.75 -12.10 -20.64
N PHE A 650 -4.50 -12.53 -20.72
CA PHE A 650 -3.79 -13.14 -19.61
C PHE A 650 -2.36 -12.60 -19.55
N TRP A 651 -1.82 -12.54 -18.34
CA TRP A 651 -0.45 -12.14 -18.05
C TRP A 651 0.44 -13.37 -17.99
N VAL A 652 1.65 -13.22 -18.51
CA VAL A 652 2.69 -14.25 -18.47
C VAL A 652 3.90 -13.62 -17.82
N GLU A 653 4.41 -14.26 -16.78
CA GLU A 653 5.65 -13.90 -16.10
C GLU A 653 6.78 -14.78 -16.63
N ILE A 654 7.94 -14.19 -16.91
CA ILE A 654 9.16 -14.91 -17.31
C ILE A 654 9.93 -15.29 -16.04
N PRO A 655 9.99 -16.57 -15.63
CA PRO A 655 10.59 -16.95 -14.35
C PRO A 655 12.06 -16.54 -14.19
N GLU A 656 12.81 -16.45 -15.29
CA GLU A 656 14.25 -16.12 -15.26
C GLU A 656 14.54 -14.66 -14.88
N ASN A 657 13.58 -13.75 -15.03
CA ASN A 657 13.77 -12.32 -14.74
C ASN A 657 12.57 -11.63 -14.07
N GLY A 658 11.47 -12.37 -13.84
CA GLY A 658 10.26 -11.90 -13.19
C GLY A 658 9.45 -10.88 -14.01
N ALA A 659 9.84 -10.58 -15.26
CA ALA A 659 9.14 -9.60 -16.08
C ALA A 659 7.79 -10.17 -16.53
N GLU A 660 6.74 -9.36 -16.39
CA GLU A 660 5.37 -9.74 -16.71
C GLU A 660 4.86 -8.98 -17.94
N GLY A 661 4.27 -9.71 -18.90
CA GLY A 661 3.68 -9.13 -20.10
C GLY A 661 2.27 -9.62 -20.36
N LEU A 662 1.45 -8.74 -20.96
CA LEU A 662 0.06 -9.04 -21.30
C LEU A 662 -0.04 -9.67 -22.69
N ILE A 663 -0.81 -10.76 -22.79
CA ILE A 663 -1.29 -11.33 -24.05
C ILE A 663 -2.79 -11.06 -24.14
N LYS A 664 -3.19 -10.24 -25.12
CA LYS A 664 -4.61 -9.88 -25.32
C LYS A 664 -5.30 -10.99 -26.10
N LEU A 665 -6.51 -11.37 -25.70
CA LEU A 665 -7.24 -12.45 -26.38
C LEU A 665 -7.52 -12.14 -27.86
N ARG A 666 -7.67 -10.85 -28.20
CA ARG A 666 -7.86 -10.39 -29.58
C ARG A 666 -6.66 -10.66 -30.49
N ASP A 667 -5.47 -10.86 -29.92
CA ASP A 667 -4.24 -11.12 -30.65
C ASP A 667 -4.05 -12.63 -30.91
N LEU A 668 -4.90 -13.49 -30.30
CA LEU A 668 -5.00 -14.92 -30.57
C LEU A 668 -5.95 -15.16 -31.75
N VAL A 669 -5.39 -15.32 -32.95
CA VAL A 669 -6.16 -15.41 -34.20
C VAL A 669 -6.60 -16.83 -34.56
N ASP A 670 -6.20 -17.84 -33.78
CA ASP A 670 -6.48 -19.25 -34.06
C ASP A 670 -7.87 -19.72 -33.61
N ASP A 671 -8.48 -19.00 -32.65
CA ASP A 671 -9.81 -19.30 -32.11
C ASP A 671 -10.51 -18.06 -31.52
N SER A 672 -11.78 -18.23 -31.13
CA SER A 672 -12.48 -17.33 -30.22
C SER A 672 -12.34 -17.85 -28.80
N TYR A 673 -11.79 -17.03 -27.91
CA TYR A 673 -11.54 -17.42 -26.52
C TYR A 673 -12.62 -16.86 -25.57
N SER A 674 -13.01 -17.67 -24.59
CA SER A 674 -13.92 -17.27 -23.51
C SER A 674 -13.26 -17.48 -22.15
N TYR A 675 -13.43 -16.50 -21.25
CA TYR A 675 -12.89 -16.55 -19.89
C TYR A 675 -13.84 -17.28 -18.94
N ASP A 676 -13.29 -18.20 -18.17
CA ASP A 676 -13.97 -18.85 -17.05
C ASP A 676 -13.30 -18.45 -15.72
N ALA A 677 -14.02 -17.62 -14.96
CA ALA A 677 -13.57 -17.14 -13.66
C ALA A 677 -13.41 -18.24 -12.62
N LYS A 678 -14.11 -19.37 -12.74
CA LYS A 678 -14.03 -20.46 -11.75
C LYS A 678 -12.76 -21.29 -11.92
N THR A 679 -12.33 -21.50 -13.16
CA THR A 679 -11.13 -22.30 -13.45
C THR A 679 -9.88 -21.43 -13.66
N HIS A 680 -10.01 -20.09 -13.61
CA HIS A 680 -8.95 -19.14 -13.91
C HIS A 680 -8.28 -19.47 -15.25
N ALA A 681 -9.10 -19.72 -16.27
CA ALA A 681 -8.64 -20.16 -17.58
C ALA A 681 -9.41 -19.47 -18.70
N VAL A 682 -8.79 -19.40 -19.86
CA VAL A 682 -9.45 -19.05 -21.13
C VAL A 682 -9.47 -20.28 -22.04
N TYR A 683 -10.63 -20.51 -22.66
CA TYR A 683 -10.87 -21.67 -23.52
C TYR A 683 -11.18 -21.22 -24.94
N GLY A 684 -10.49 -21.84 -25.90
CA GLY A 684 -10.81 -21.74 -27.32
C GLY A 684 -12.10 -22.49 -27.63
N ASN A 685 -13.10 -21.77 -28.13
CA ASN A 685 -14.44 -22.30 -28.38
C ASN A 685 -14.46 -23.42 -29.45
N ARG A 686 -13.53 -23.38 -30.43
CA ARG A 686 -13.46 -24.35 -31.53
C ARG A 686 -12.38 -25.41 -31.33
N THR A 687 -11.21 -24.99 -30.87
CA THR A 687 -10.01 -25.81 -30.73
C THR A 687 -9.98 -26.55 -29.41
N GLY A 688 -10.69 -26.06 -28.39
CA GLY A 688 -10.58 -26.55 -27.02
C GLY A 688 -9.23 -26.20 -26.36
N LYS A 689 -8.37 -25.40 -27.02
CA LYS A 689 -7.12 -24.92 -26.41
C LYS A 689 -7.45 -24.21 -25.10
N LYS A 690 -6.64 -24.48 -24.09
CA LYS A 690 -6.81 -23.96 -22.74
C LYS A 690 -5.54 -23.24 -22.35
N TYR A 691 -5.68 -22.00 -21.89
CA TYR A 691 -4.62 -21.28 -21.21
C TYR A 691 -5.10 -20.99 -19.80
N GLN A 692 -4.50 -21.65 -18.84
CA GLN A 692 -4.86 -21.57 -17.43
C GLN A 692 -3.74 -20.94 -16.63
N LEU A 693 -4.11 -20.24 -15.56
CA LEU A 693 -3.19 -19.79 -14.54
C LEU A 693 -2.23 -20.92 -14.11
N GLY A 694 -0.93 -20.67 -14.16
CA GLY A 694 0.14 -21.64 -13.87
C GLY A 694 0.66 -22.44 -15.07
N ASP A 695 -0.02 -22.39 -16.23
CA ASP A 695 0.47 -23.08 -17.43
C ASP A 695 1.80 -22.46 -17.92
N GLN A 696 2.72 -23.33 -18.35
CA GLN A 696 3.92 -22.92 -19.07
C GLN A 696 3.61 -22.71 -20.55
N VAL A 697 4.02 -21.57 -21.09
CA VAL A 697 3.81 -21.18 -22.48
C VAL A 697 5.08 -20.60 -23.08
N GLN A 698 5.27 -20.78 -24.39
CA GLN A 698 6.31 -20.07 -25.13
C GLN A 698 5.76 -18.71 -25.58
N ILE A 699 6.49 -17.65 -25.27
CA ILE A 699 6.09 -16.28 -25.60
C ILE A 699 7.18 -15.57 -26.39
N LYS A 700 6.79 -14.55 -27.13
CA LYS A 700 7.67 -13.60 -27.80
C LYS A 700 7.39 -12.20 -27.28
N VAL A 701 8.45 -11.46 -26.95
CA VAL A 701 8.34 -10.07 -26.53
C VAL A 701 8.06 -9.20 -27.75
N VAL A 702 6.91 -8.53 -27.80
CA VAL A 702 6.51 -7.74 -28.98
C VAL A 702 6.58 -6.23 -28.76
N LYS A 703 6.42 -5.78 -27.52
CA LYS A 703 6.49 -4.35 -27.19
C LYS A 703 6.94 -4.14 -25.75
N ALA A 704 7.78 -3.13 -25.55
CA ALA A 704 8.10 -2.56 -24.26
C ALA A 704 7.67 -1.08 -24.26
N ASN A 705 6.86 -0.69 -23.27
CA ASN A 705 6.41 0.68 -23.09
C ASN A 705 6.86 1.19 -21.73
N LEU A 706 7.95 1.96 -21.72
CA LEU A 706 8.53 2.54 -20.51
C LEU A 706 7.56 3.49 -19.79
N ILE A 707 6.84 4.32 -20.55
CA ILE A 707 5.89 5.31 -19.99
C ILE A 707 4.73 4.60 -19.27
N GLN A 708 4.20 3.52 -19.86
CA GLN A 708 3.13 2.74 -19.25
C GLN A 708 3.63 1.66 -18.27
N LYS A 709 4.95 1.47 -18.19
CA LYS A 709 5.60 0.38 -17.45
C LYS A 709 4.98 -0.99 -17.80
N GLN A 710 4.79 -1.24 -19.09
CA GLN A 710 4.07 -2.41 -19.62
C GLN A 710 4.85 -3.14 -20.71
N LEU A 711 4.75 -4.47 -20.69
CA LEU A 711 5.18 -5.36 -21.76
C LEU A 711 3.95 -5.97 -22.46
N ASP A 712 3.99 -6.06 -23.78
CA ASP A 712 3.06 -6.88 -24.54
C ASP A 712 3.82 -8.11 -25.06
N PHE A 713 3.21 -9.28 -24.89
CA PHE A 713 3.73 -10.56 -25.38
C PHE A 713 2.81 -11.16 -26.44
N LYS A 714 3.32 -12.16 -27.16
CA LYS A 714 2.55 -13.00 -28.08
C LYS A 714 2.89 -14.47 -27.85
N ILE A 715 1.89 -15.36 -27.87
CA ILE A 715 2.10 -16.82 -27.86
C ILE A 715 2.92 -17.23 -29.11
N VAL A 716 3.91 -18.08 -28.89
CA VAL A 716 4.64 -18.82 -29.92
C VAL A 716 4.17 -20.27 -29.76
N ASP A 717 3.39 -20.74 -30.74
CA ASP A 717 2.59 -21.99 -30.75
C ASP A 717 2.95 -23.10 -29.75
#